data_AF-A0A1V1P558-F1
#
_entry.id   AF-A0A1V1P558-F1
#
_cell.length_a   1.000
_cell.length_b   1.000
_cell.length_c   1.000
_cell.angle_alpha   90.00
_cell.angle_beta   90.00
_cell.angle_gamma   90.00
#
_symmetry.space_group_name_H-M   'P 1'
#
loop_
_entity.id
_entity.type
_entity.pdbx_description
1 polymer ?
#
loop_
_entity_poly.entity_id
_entity_poly.type
_entity_poly.pdbx_seq_one_letter_code
_entity_poly.pdbx_strand_id
1 'polypeptide(L)'
;MVNKIYRSVGPNNTEAIASGMNNPFNIENGIATFNLPLPDIIGVGDAIQYDSNEDDVPDTIAFIQERVSATQYVLQLADHSPAISVSNDINWSIYRAYTSLYNAEEGIENESIHPDLRNFDTWTDGNDLVANNVQWHIACYADADDTSFVTISGWITDETHFIRIFTPVDASEVGQSQRHTGAVDSDGYQLFPTSPGAPYSFIQIEEPYTVIDGLKIKAFENIRYSAAIDLKKANASKIMNNLIYNWGNKNAYSAIKCRGGNETAEGAYIVNNIVIGSGVFQNRTYYGIRALSYYDDIHVLNNTVYNIQSENGGGIAMGGDSDYHRRGFLVNNISWNNTLDFVVTDYIRQSESNFSKDDSAPGVNAIWGDSQAKTVDFVSTNPGGEDLHIRVTSDAIDAGSDLNPSVKSDIDGEIRNTFDMGADEYTSHQSDLVSPTAPANIFAKPLPTFEVELSWQSSEDNVGVVGYEIFRDGVAIGTSNTSAFLDTGLADGTFQYEVRAFDHEGNLSEFSNTIETDFNGPFATPIYRSVGYGSISPLAQGTSNYLRLSDSLATFASPLQENIGVGDVIQYDSDSDGIIDAIAFIHARISASQYMVKTADASTPVPVYNNLRWSIYRAYTSLRNAEAGLENEGIDVNVRNFDPWDVYGGKDLISAEEFYNFACYADDTDRSYVTIDGWITGEHNYVRIFSPSLPSEVGISQRHDGTIDGTGYELCPDSPGVPYSFIQIEDPYTVIEGIKIKAENNIRYSAAIYLKKANGSMIENNLIYHWGDRTAYSAIKCHGGNETAEGAYIQNNIIYGNSETQTRTYYGIKAKSYYDDVYVLNNSVYNILSAGGGIAMGGDSDYHRRGYLIGNLCNGNSENFVLTAFIKEVRDNISR
;
A
#
# COMPACT_ATOMS: atom_id res chain seq x y z
N MET A 1 23.94 -23.07 -30.27
CA MET A 1 23.01 -22.08 -29.67
C MET A 1 23.88 -20.99 -29.09
N VAL A 2 23.48 -19.73 -29.23
CA VAL A 2 24.21 -18.59 -28.64
C VAL A 2 23.88 -18.56 -27.15
N ASN A 3 24.88 -18.42 -26.30
CA ASN A 3 24.66 -18.38 -24.85
C ASN A 3 24.14 -16.99 -24.45
N LYS A 4 23.16 -16.91 -23.57
CA LYS A 4 22.69 -15.64 -23.03
C LYS A 4 23.38 -15.40 -21.69
N ILE A 5 23.86 -14.19 -21.47
CA ILE A 5 24.38 -13.78 -20.18
C ILE A 5 23.43 -12.74 -19.62
N TYR A 6 22.82 -13.05 -18.48
CA TYR A 6 21.97 -12.11 -17.75
C TYR A 6 22.72 -11.49 -16.57
N ARG A 7 22.58 -10.17 -16.42
CA ARG A 7 23.03 -9.40 -15.25
C ARG A 7 21.96 -8.40 -14.85
N SER A 8 21.71 -8.26 -13.54
CA SER A 8 20.73 -7.29 -13.05
C SER A 8 21.35 -5.93 -12.70
N VAL A 9 20.59 -4.87 -12.95
CA VAL A 9 20.84 -3.52 -12.49
C VAL A 9 19.72 -3.14 -11.53
N GLY A 10 20.08 -2.79 -10.30
CA GLY A 10 19.17 -2.24 -9.31
C GLY A 10 19.72 -0.94 -8.74
N PRO A 11 19.20 0.23 -9.16
CA PRO A 11 19.82 1.51 -8.84
C PRO A 11 19.95 1.73 -7.33
N ASN A 12 21.15 2.12 -6.88
CA ASN A 12 21.49 2.35 -5.47
C ASN A 12 21.29 1.15 -4.51
N ASN A 13 20.97 -0.04 -5.03
CA ASN A 13 20.69 -1.20 -4.18
C ASN A 13 21.99 -1.88 -3.72
N THR A 14 22.38 -1.61 -2.47
CA THR A 14 23.58 -2.17 -1.82
C THR A 14 23.24 -3.20 -0.74
N GLU A 15 21.99 -3.64 -0.64
CA GLU A 15 21.57 -4.61 0.37
C GLU A 15 21.25 -5.96 -0.28
N ALA A 16 21.30 -7.03 0.52
CA ALA A 16 20.85 -8.33 0.06
C ALA A 16 19.32 -8.30 -0.08
N ILE A 17 18.81 -8.61 -1.28
CA ILE A 17 17.37 -8.64 -1.56
C ILE A 17 16.69 -9.91 -1.05
N ALA A 18 17.48 -10.95 -0.71
CA ALA A 18 17.04 -12.13 0.05
C ALA A 18 18.25 -12.83 0.70
N SER A 19 18.01 -13.61 1.77
CA SER A 19 19.03 -14.42 2.44
C SER A 19 18.50 -15.72 3.04
N GLY A 20 19.39 -16.68 3.29
CA GLY A 20 19.05 -18.06 3.63
C GLY A 20 18.72 -18.39 5.08
N MET A 21 18.82 -17.45 6.03
CA MET A 21 18.71 -17.73 7.49
C MET A 21 17.43 -18.48 7.91
N ASN A 22 16.33 -18.34 7.14
CA ASN A 22 15.07 -19.07 7.34
C ASN A 22 14.54 -19.73 6.05
N ASN A 23 15.36 -19.80 5.00
CA ASN A 23 14.96 -20.35 3.70
C ASN A 23 16.11 -21.17 3.09
N PRO A 24 16.37 -22.39 3.58
CA PRO A 24 17.38 -23.24 2.97
C PRO A 24 17.06 -23.50 1.49
N PHE A 25 18.09 -23.65 0.67
CA PHE A 25 17.94 -24.04 -0.73
C PHE A 25 18.82 -25.24 -1.09
N ASN A 26 18.40 -25.94 -2.14
CA ASN A 26 19.16 -27.04 -2.75
C ASN A 26 19.45 -26.66 -4.19
N ILE A 27 20.66 -26.93 -4.67
CA ILE A 27 21.00 -26.83 -6.09
C ILE A 27 21.22 -28.24 -6.63
N GLU A 28 20.46 -28.61 -7.65
CA GLU A 28 20.65 -29.86 -8.39
C GLU A 28 20.63 -29.60 -9.90
N ASN A 29 21.70 -29.99 -10.60
CA ASN A 29 21.86 -29.80 -12.05
C ASN A 29 21.65 -28.32 -12.50
N GLY A 30 22.11 -27.36 -11.70
CA GLY A 30 21.96 -25.93 -11.96
C GLY A 30 20.57 -25.37 -11.65
N ILE A 31 19.66 -26.15 -11.05
CA ILE A 31 18.35 -25.66 -10.61
C ILE A 31 18.38 -25.47 -9.10
N ALA A 32 18.22 -24.24 -8.64
CA ALA A 32 17.98 -23.91 -7.25
C ALA A 32 16.51 -24.13 -6.89
N THR A 33 16.26 -24.86 -5.80
CA THR A 33 14.93 -25.02 -5.18
C THR A 33 14.97 -24.51 -3.75
N PHE A 34 14.22 -23.44 -3.49
CA PHE A 34 14.08 -22.81 -2.18
C PHE A 34 12.90 -23.43 -1.41
N ASN A 35 13.02 -23.53 -0.09
CA ASN A 35 11.96 -24.09 0.77
C ASN A 35 10.74 -23.15 0.89
N LEU A 36 10.96 -21.85 0.80
CA LEU A 36 9.94 -20.80 0.82
C LEU A 36 10.02 -19.96 -0.47
N PRO A 37 8.88 -19.42 -0.94
CA PRO A 37 8.86 -18.51 -2.09
C PRO A 37 9.82 -17.32 -1.88
N LEU A 38 10.58 -16.98 -2.91
CA LEU A 38 11.33 -15.74 -2.97
C LEU A 38 10.41 -14.56 -3.31
N PRO A 39 10.76 -13.32 -2.90
CA PRO A 39 10.06 -12.12 -3.33
C PRO A 39 9.90 -12.04 -4.85
N ASP A 40 8.76 -11.55 -5.32
CA ASP A 40 8.44 -11.51 -6.75
C ASP A 40 9.30 -10.51 -7.55
N ILE A 41 10.09 -9.67 -6.88
CA ILE A 41 11.07 -8.76 -7.47
C ILE A 41 12.42 -9.42 -7.81
N ILE A 42 12.59 -10.71 -7.50
CA ILE A 42 13.79 -11.50 -7.80
C ILE A 42 13.62 -12.22 -9.13
N GLY A 43 14.63 -12.15 -9.98
CA GLY A 43 14.54 -12.68 -11.33
C GLY A 43 15.87 -12.76 -12.06
N VAL A 44 15.79 -12.85 -13.39
CA VAL A 44 16.95 -12.99 -14.27
C VAL A 44 18.01 -11.91 -14.03
N GLY A 45 19.26 -12.36 -14.02
CA GLY A 45 20.44 -11.52 -13.81
C GLY A 45 20.82 -11.27 -12.36
N ASP A 46 19.96 -11.57 -11.38
CA ASP A 46 20.31 -11.44 -9.96
C ASP A 46 21.42 -12.42 -9.57
N ALA A 47 22.36 -11.93 -8.76
CA ALA A 47 23.54 -12.63 -8.31
C ALA A 47 23.27 -13.34 -6.99
N ILE A 48 23.42 -14.67 -6.98
CA ILE A 48 23.33 -15.49 -5.78
C ILE A 48 24.75 -15.88 -5.37
N GLN A 49 25.20 -15.39 -4.22
CA GLN A 49 26.40 -15.91 -3.58
C GLN A 49 26.02 -16.95 -2.53
N TYR A 50 26.78 -18.04 -2.44
CA TYR A 50 26.51 -19.15 -1.53
C TYR A 50 27.79 -19.91 -1.19
N ASP A 51 27.71 -20.77 -0.16
CA ASP A 51 28.82 -21.57 0.34
C ASP A 51 28.76 -22.98 -0.27
N SER A 52 29.57 -23.22 -1.30
CA SER A 52 29.57 -24.49 -2.01
C SER A 52 30.34 -25.61 -1.29
N ASN A 53 31.11 -25.28 -0.26
CA ASN A 53 32.05 -26.20 0.38
C ASN A 53 31.72 -26.50 1.86
N GLU A 54 30.71 -25.82 2.42
CA GLU A 54 30.22 -25.93 3.80
C GLU A 54 31.22 -25.43 4.87
N ASP A 55 31.99 -24.36 4.59
CA ASP A 55 32.92 -23.71 5.53
C ASP A 55 32.39 -22.41 6.17
N ASP A 56 31.10 -22.11 5.98
CA ASP A 56 30.38 -20.91 6.43
C ASP A 56 30.91 -19.60 5.80
N VAL A 57 31.62 -19.68 4.67
CA VAL A 57 32.08 -18.53 3.88
C VAL A 57 31.56 -18.65 2.44
N PRO A 58 30.88 -17.62 1.90
CA PRO A 58 30.50 -17.62 0.49
C PRO A 58 31.72 -17.72 -0.42
N ASP A 59 31.78 -18.77 -1.22
CA ASP A 59 32.90 -19.08 -2.11
C ASP A 59 32.49 -19.21 -3.59
N THR A 60 31.19 -19.14 -3.86
CA THR A 60 30.61 -19.31 -5.20
C THR A 60 29.59 -18.23 -5.50
N ILE A 61 29.58 -17.77 -6.76
CA ILE A 61 28.58 -16.84 -7.30
C ILE A 61 27.93 -17.43 -8.56
N ALA A 62 26.60 -17.38 -8.61
CA ALA A 62 25.81 -17.79 -9.76
C ALA A 62 24.76 -16.72 -10.09
N PHE A 63 24.25 -16.73 -11.31
CA PHE A 63 23.28 -15.77 -11.81
C PHE A 63 22.00 -16.46 -12.25
N ILE A 64 20.87 -15.89 -11.91
CA ILE A 64 19.56 -16.40 -12.34
C ILE A 64 19.43 -16.23 -13.85
N GLN A 65 19.19 -17.35 -14.55
CA GLN A 65 18.96 -17.41 -15.99
C GLN A 65 17.48 -17.50 -16.34
N GLU A 66 16.67 -18.08 -15.45
CA GLU A 66 15.24 -18.26 -15.63
C GLU A 66 14.58 -18.45 -14.26
N ARG A 67 13.41 -17.84 -14.07
CA ARG A 67 12.49 -18.11 -12.98
C ARG A 67 11.50 -19.19 -13.41
N VAL A 68 11.58 -20.37 -12.84
CA VAL A 68 10.65 -21.47 -13.14
C VAL A 68 9.37 -21.32 -12.33
N SER A 69 9.50 -20.91 -11.06
CA SER A 69 8.40 -20.56 -10.16
C SER A 69 8.92 -19.69 -9.01
N ALA A 70 8.05 -19.26 -8.09
CA ALA A 70 8.47 -18.50 -6.92
C ALA A 70 9.50 -19.23 -6.03
N THR A 71 9.62 -20.56 -6.13
CA THR A 71 10.58 -21.37 -5.35
C THR A 71 11.66 -22.03 -6.21
N GLN A 72 11.65 -21.89 -7.54
CA GLN A 72 12.59 -22.60 -8.41
C GLN A 72 13.20 -21.70 -9.49
N TYR A 73 14.53 -21.73 -9.60
CA TYR A 73 15.30 -20.86 -10.47
C TYR A 73 16.43 -21.64 -11.15
N VAL A 74 16.65 -21.37 -12.44
CA VAL A 74 17.81 -21.90 -13.17
C VAL A 74 18.99 -20.96 -12.93
N LEU A 75 20.11 -21.51 -12.48
CA LEU A 75 21.32 -20.79 -12.12
C LEU A 75 22.50 -21.20 -13.00
N GLN A 76 23.35 -20.22 -13.32
CA GLN A 76 24.56 -20.42 -14.10
C GLN A 76 25.73 -19.64 -13.50
N LEU A 77 26.91 -20.25 -13.48
CA LEU A 77 28.15 -19.59 -13.06
C LEU A 77 28.61 -18.57 -14.11
N ALA A 78 29.54 -17.69 -13.72
CA ALA A 78 30.12 -16.68 -14.61
C ALA A 78 30.77 -17.27 -15.87
N ASP A 79 31.30 -18.50 -15.79
CA ASP A 79 31.91 -19.22 -16.93
C ASP A 79 30.90 -19.98 -17.81
N HIS A 80 29.61 -19.77 -17.57
CA HIS A 80 28.48 -20.41 -18.25
C HIS A 80 28.26 -21.88 -17.91
N SER A 81 28.96 -22.44 -16.92
CA SER A 81 28.65 -23.78 -16.42
C SER A 81 27.44 -23.77 -15.47
N PRO A 82 26.72 -24.90 -15.31
CA PRO A 82 25.66 -25.01 -14.29
C PRO A 82 26.20 -24.73 -12.88
N ALA A 83 25.38 -24.09 -12.05
CA ALA A 83 25.74 -23.83 -10.65
C ALA A 83 26.12 -25.11 -9.89
N ILE A 84 27.12 -25.00 -9.00
CA ILE A 84 27.63 -26.10 -8.18
C ILE A 84 26.52 -26.58 -7.24
N SER A 85 26.28 -27.88 -7.20
CA SER A 85 25.25 -28.49 -6.37
C SER A 85 25.55 -28.33 -4.88
N VAL A 86 24.54 -27.96 -4.11
CA VAL A 86 24.57 -27.89 -2.64
C VAL A 86 23.27 -28.47 -2.08
N SER A 87 23.29 -28.90 -0.82
CA SER A 87 22.14 -29.50 -0.14
C SER A 87 21.81 -28.75 1.14
N ASN A 88 20.59 -28.24 1.24
CA ASN A 88 20.05 -27.59 2.42
C ASN A 88 20.95 -26.46 2.96
N ASP A 89 21.51 -25.68 2.04
CA ASP A 89 22.41 -24.58 2.32
C ASP A 89 21.58 -23.36 2.80
N ILE A 90 22.05 -22.71 3.86
CA ILE A 90 21.46 -21.53 4.49
C ILE A 90 22.36 -20.29 4.39
N ASN A 91 23.60 -20.45 3.93
CA ASN A 91 24.65 -19.44 3.86
C ASN A 91 24.66 -18.76 2.48
N TRP A 92 23.48 -18.39 1.99
CA TRP A 92 23.32 -17.73 0.71
C TRP A 92 22.70 -16.34 0.86
N SER A 93 23.00 -15.47 -0.11
CA SER A 93 22.41 -14.14 -0.23
C SER A 93 22.28 -13.75 -1.69
N ILE A 94 21.22 -13.01 -2.02
CA ILE A 94 20.93 -12.55 -3.37
C ILE A 94 21.14 -11.04 -3.45
N TYR A 95 21.81 -10.58 -4.52
CA TYR A 95 22.12 -9.18 -4.77
C TYR A 95 21.80 -8.80 -6.22
N ARG A 96 21.64 -7.50 -6.45
CA ARG A 96 21.74 -6.92 -7.79
C ARG A 96 23.20 -6.95 -8.25
N ALA A 97 23.45 -7.39 -9.48
CA ALA A 97 24.83 -7.49 -10.00
C ALA A 97 25.51 -6.12 -10.10
N TYR A 98 24.74 -5.10 -10.51
CA TYR A 98 25.18 -3.71 -10.65
C TYR A 98 24.21 -2.73 -10.01
N THR A 99 24.72 -1.58 -9.60
CA THR A 99 23.96 -0.51 -8.91
C THR A 99 23.59 0.67 -9.80
N SER A 100 23.93 0.62 -11.09
CA SER A 100 23.46 1.55 -12.13
C SER A 100 23.77 0.97 -13.52
N LEU A 101 23.12 1.49 -14.55
CA LEU A 101 23.39 1.08 -15.92
C LEU A 101 24.79 1.51 -16.39
N TYR A 102 25.29 2.66 -15.92
CA TYR A 102 26.69 3.06 -16.11
C TYR A 102 27.66 2.04 -15.53
N ASN A 103 27.42 1.58 -14.31
CA ASN A 103 28.26 0.58 -13.66
C ASN A 103 28.26 -0.75 -14.41
N ALA A 104 27.13 -1.16 -14.99
CA ALA A 104 27.06 -2.36 -15.82
C ALA A 104 27.91 -2.26 -17.10
N GLU A 105 27.91 -1.10 -17.76
CA GLU A 105 28.75 -0.86 -18.95
C GLU A 105 30.24 -0.80 -18.61
N GLU A 106 30.61 -0.18 -17.49
CA GLU A 106 32.00 -0.08 -17.04
C GLU A 106 32.52 -1.35 -16.36
N GLY A 107 31.66 -2.34 -16.10
CA GLY A 107 32.00 -3.54 -15.34
C GLY A 107 32.26 -3.29 -13.85
N ILE A 108 31.69 -2.22 -13.27
CA ILE A 108 31.84 -1.86 -11.86
C ILE A 108 30.74 -2.55 -11.04
N GLU A 109 31.07 -3.74 -10.53
CA GLU A 109 30.12 -4.60 -9.82
C GLU A 109 29.70 -4.05 -8.45
N ASN A 110 28.55 -4.52 -7.93
CA ASN A 110 28.04 -4.16 -6.61
C ASN A 110 29.06 -4.50 -5.51
N GLU A 111 29.53 -3.48 -4.78
CA GLU A 111 30.56 -3.63 -3.75
C GLU A 111 30.13 -4.45 -2.54
N SER A 112 28.83 -4.70 -2.41
CA SER A 112 28.23 -5.50 -1.33
C SER A 112 28.36 -7.00 -1.58
N ILE A 113 28.61 -7.41 -2.83
CA ILE A 113 28.98 -8.79 -3.18
C ILE A 113 30.38 -9.06 -2.62
N HIS A 114 30.58 -10.25 -2.06
CA HIS A 114 31.84 -10.64 -1.42
C HIS A 114 33.04 -10.36 -2.35
N PRO A 115 34.11 -9.68 -1.87
CA PRO A 115 35.18 -9.18 -2.73
C PRO A 115 35.91 -10.26 -3.54
N ASP A 116 36.00 -11.48 -3.02
CA ASP A 116 36.65 -12.60 -3.72
C ASP A 116 35.76 -13.23 -4.80
N LEU A 117 34.46 -12.94 -4.80
CA LEU A 117 33.48 -13.40 -5.79
C LEU A 117 33.19 -12.38 -6.88
N ARG A 118 33.73 -11.17 -6.72
CA ARG A 118 33.71 -10.11 -7.73
C ARG A 118 34.70 -10.39 -8.86
N ASN A 119 34.63 -9.59 -9.92
CA ASN A 119 35.29 -9.75 -11.20
C ASN A 119 34.72 -10.94 -12.00
N PHE A 120 33.41 -11.12 -11.93
CA PHE A 120 32.70 -12.16 -12.66
C PHE A 120 32.53 -11.84 -14.16
N ASP A 121 32.78 -10.59 -14.56
CA ASP A 121 32.76 -10.15 -15.97
C ASP A 121 34.15 -9.66 -16.45
N THR A 122 35.20 -10.48 -16.21
CA THR A 122 36.53 -10.22 -16.77
C THR A 122 36.66 -10.72 -18.20
N TRP A 123 36.37 -9.88 -19.16
CA TRP A 123 36.47 -10.22 -20.58
C TRP A 123 37.94 -10.24 -21.05
N THR A 124 38.59 -11.41 -20.99
CA THR A 124 40.01 -11.59 -21.40
C THR A 124 40.28 -11.29 -22.88
N ASP A 125 39.26 -11.37 -23.75
CA ASP A 125 39.33 -11.08 -25.19
C ASP A 125 38.57 -9.79 -25.58
N GLY A 126 38.15 -8.97 -24.60
CA GLY A 126 37.37 -7.75 -24.80
C GLY A 126 35.88 -8.00 -25.08
N ASN A 127 35.14 -6.90 -25.26
CA ASN A 127 33.68 -6.81 -25.46
C ASN A 127 33.19 -7.43 -26.82
N ASP A 128 33.81 -8.52 -27.28
CA ASP A 128 33.50 -9.21 -28.53
C ASP A 128 32.47 -10.33 -28.33
N LEU A 129 31.18 -10.01 -28.49
CA LEU A 129 30.10 -10.99 -28.30
C LEU A 129 30.11 -12.10 -29.36
N VAL A 130 30.65 -11.80 -30.55
CA VAL A 130 30.70 -12.73 -31.68
C VAL A 130 31.76 -13.81 -31.44
N ALA A 131 32.99 -13.40 -31.08
CA ALA A 131 34.07 -14.35 -30.80
C ALA A 131 33.74 -15.26 -29.60
N ASN A 132 33.02 -14.71 -28.61
CA ASN A 132 32.60 -15.45 -27.42
C ASN A 132 31.29 -16.25 -27.61
N ASN A 133 30.58 -16.08 -28.74
CA ASN A 133 29.31 -16.74 -29.04
C ASN A 133 28.26 -16.53 -27.91
N VAL A 134 28.10 -15.27 -27.49
CA VAL A 134 27.20 -14.85 -26.40
C VAL A 134 26.29 -13.68 -26.79
N GLN A 135 25.21 -13.49 -26.04
CA GLN A 135 24.40 -12.27 -26.01
C GLN A 135 24.49 -11.64 -24.63
N TRP A 136 24.52 -10.31 -24.58
CA TRP A 136 24.58 -9.56 -23.33
C TRP A 136 23.20 -9.02 -22.96
N HIS A 137 22.63 -9.50 -21.86
CA HIS A 137 21.29 -9.12 -21.38
C HIS A 137 21.40 -8.43 -20.02
N ILE A 138 21.13 -7.13 -20.00
CA ILE A 138 21.07 -6.33 -18.78
C ILE A 138 19.60 -6.16 -18.39
N ALA A 139 19.22 -6.76 -17.27
CA ALA A 139 17.89 -6.71 -16.68
C ALA A 139 17.80 -5.55 -15.68
N CYS A 140 16.93 -4.58 -15.95
CA CYS A 140 16.77 -3.36 -15.17
C CYS A 140 15.59 -3.50 -14.18
N TYR A 141 15.85 -3.36 -12.88
CA TYR A 141 14.87 -3.54 -11.81
C TYR A 141 14.52 -2.22 -11.10
N ALA A 142 13.23 -2.04 -10.80
CA ALA A 142 12.64 -0.80 -10.29
C ALA A 142 12.94 -0.54 -8.80
N ASP A 143 14.22 -0.63 -8.40
CA ASP A 143 14.63 -0.49 -7.00
C ASP A 143 14.72 0.99 -6.56
N ALA A 144 15.18 1.88 -7.44
CA ALA A 144 15.27 3.33 -7.24
C ALA A 144 15.51 4.07 -8.58
N ASP A 145 15.67 5.40 -8.51
CA ASP A 145 16.10 6.21 -9.65
C ASP A 145 17.58 5.95 -10.00
N ASP A 146 17.85 5.56 -11.24
CA ASP A 146 19.20 5.58 -11.81
C ASP A 146 19.55 7.00 -12.25
N THR A 147 20.56 7.60 -11.62
CA THR A 147 20.97 8.99 -11.90
C THR A 147 22.18 9.10 -12.83
N SER A 148 22.60 7.98 -13.42
CA SER A 148 23.78 7.89 -14.27
C SER A 148 23.50 8.20 -15.74
N PHE A 149 24.55 8.55 -16.48
CA PHE A 149 24.55 8.60 -17.93
C PHE A 149 25.36 7.42 -18.45
N VAL A 150 24.94 6.80 -19.56
CA VAL A 150 25.64 5.63 -20.11
C VAL A 150 25.93 5.81 -21.61
N THR A 151 27.11 5.35 -22.03
CA THR A 151 27.47 5.23 -23.44
C THR A 151 27.84 3.79 -23.74
N ILE A 152 26.98 3.10 -24.49
CA ILE A 152 27.21 1.72 -24.92
C ILE A 152 28.20 1.76 -26.08
N SER A 153 29.43 1.32 -25.83
CA SER A 153 30.55 1.44 -26.79
C SER A 153 31.64 0.40 -26.60
N GLY A 154 32.40 0.11 -27.66
CA GLY A 154 33.51 -0.82 -27.63
C GLY A 154 33.13 -2.29 -27.83
N TRP A 155 31.85 -2.58 -28.12
CA TRP A 155 31.36 -3.94 -28.33
C TRP A 155 31.42 -4.37 -29.79
N ILE A 156 31.71 -5.65 -30.03
CA ILE A 156 31.57 -6.28 -31.36
C ILE A 156 30.31 -7.13 -31.35
N THR A 157 29.35 -6.76 -32.20
CA THR A 157 27.99 -7.32 -32.26
C THR A 157 27.61 -7.73 -33.69
N ASP A 158 26.64 -8.62 -33.81
CA ASP A 158 25.98 -8.97 -35.07
C ASP A 158 24.48 -9.28 -34.86
N GLU A 159 23.78 -9.71 -35.92
CA GLU A 159 22.35 -10.04 -35.88
C GLU A 159 21.97 -11.09 -34.81
N THR A 160 22.90 -11.98 -34.46
CA THR A 160 22.70 -13.07 -33.51
C THR A 160 23.38 -12.84 -32.16
N HIS A 161 24.35 -11.93 -32.08
CA HIS A 161 25.14 -11.58 -30.90
C HIS A 161 24.95 -10.09 -30.58
N PHE A 162 23.96 -9.78 -29.76
CA PHE A 162 23.49 -8.42 -29.51
C PHE A 162 23.49 -8.06 -28.02
N ILE A 163 23.35 -6.76 -27.76
CA ILE A 163 23.15 -6.22 -26.41
C ILE A 163 21.65 -5.95 -26.23
N ARG A 164 21.07 -6.41 -25.12
CA ARG A 164 19.70 -6.11 -24.70
C ARG A 164 19.72 -5.46 -23.32
N ILE A 165 19.21 -4.25 -23.23
CA ILE A 165 18.93 -3.57 -21.96
C ILE A 165 17.41 -3.52 -21.85
N PHE A 166 16.85 -4.18 -20.85
CA PHE A 166 15.41 -4.36 -20.76
C PHE A 166 14.91 -4.42 -19.32
N THR A 167 13.64 -4.07 -19.12
CA THR A 167 12.93 -4.38 -17.88
C THR A 167 12.30 -5.77 -17.96
N PRO A 168 12.57 -6.67 -17.00
CA PRO A 168 11.89 -7.98 -16.90
C PRO A 168 10.37 -7.85 -16.82
N VAL A 169 9.64 -8.70 -17.57
CA VAL A 169 8.17 -8.70 -17.59
C VAL A 169 7.61 -10.10 -17.45
N ASP A 170 8.18 -11.05 -18.19
CA ASP A 170 7.61 -12.40 -18.28
C ASP A 170 7.75 -13.12 -16.95
N ALA A 171 6.81 -14.02 -16.65
CA ALA A 171 6.85 -14.84 -15.43
C ALA A 171 8.14 -15.70 -15.32
N SER A 172 8.78 -15.98 -16.47
CA SER A 172 10.07 -16.66 -16.58
C SER A 172 11.26 -15.73 -16.34
N GLU A 173 11.07 -14.42 -16.41
CA GLU A 173 12.09 -13.42 -16.13
C GLU A 173 11.99 -12.94 -14.67
N VAL A 174 10.78 -12.68 -14.16
CA VAL A 174 10.52 -12.11 -12.82
C VAL A 174 9.12 -12.49 -12.33
N GLY A 175 8.82 -12.36 -11.04
CA GLY A 175 7.47 -12.61 -10.49
C GLY A 175 6.50 -11.45 -10.66
N GLN A 176 7.00 -10.22 -10.55
CA GLN A 176 6.28 -8.97 -10.76
C GLN A 176 7.00 -8.15 -11.84
N SER A 177 6.25 -7.68 -12.84
CA SER A 177 6.80 -6.85 -13.93
C SER A 177 7.58 -5.66 -13.39
N GLN A 178 8.73 -5.40 -13.99
CA GLN A 178 9.61 -4.27 -13.69
C GLN A 178 9.49 -3.16 -14.75
N ARG A 179 8.60 -3.35 -15.73
CA ARG A 179 8.28 -2.36 -16.76
C ARG A 179 7.30 -1.34 -16.20
N HIS A 180 7.34 -0.12 -16.72
CA HIS A 180 6.28 0.86 -16.49
C HIS A 180 4.95 0.38 -17.06
N THR A 181 3.86 0.97 -16.59
CA THR A 181 2.50 0.72 -17.08
C THR A 181 2.16 1.48 -18.37
N GLY A 182 3.07 2.30 -18.90
CA GLY A 182 2.73 3.22 -20.01
C GLY A 182 2.23 4.59 -19.53
N ALA A 183 1.98 4.75 -18.23
CA ALA A 183 1.64 6.01 -17.58
C ALA A 183 2.81 6.62 -16.78
N VAL A 184 2.75 7.93 -16.55
CA VAL A 184 3.70 8.66 -15.69
C VAL A 184 3.31 8.45 -14.23
N ASP A 185 3.67 7.30 -13.69
CA ASP A 185 3.37 6.84 -12.32
C ASP A 185 4.67 6.54 -11.52
N SER A 186 4.53 5.85 -10.38
CA SER A 186 5.66 5.39 -9.56
C SER A 186 6.37 4.15 -10.10
N ASP A 187 5.80 3.43 -11.07
CA ASP A 187 6.14 2.02 -11.32
C ASP A 187 7.16 1.85 -12.45
N GLY A 188 7.98 0.80 -12.33
CA GLY A 188 8.99 0.44 -13.32
C GLY A 188 10.34 1.16 -13.20
N TYR A 189 11.36 0.60 -13.85
CA TYR A 189 12.73 1.12 -13.81
C TYR A 189 12.82 2.54 -14.38
N GLN A 190 13.33 3.48 -13.58
CA GLN A 190 13.47 4.87 -13.99
C GLN A 190 14.94 5.32 -14.11
N LEU A 191 15.28 5.87 -15.28
CA LEU A 191 16.49 6.64 -15.51
C LEU A 191 16.18 8.14 -15.37
N PHE A 192 16.82 8.79 -14.41
CA PHE A 192 16.68 10.23 -14.12
C PHE A 192 18.05 10.88 -13.87
N PRO A 193 18.83 11.19 -14.92
CA PRO A 193 20.20 11.67 -14.74
C PRO A 193 20.26 13.11 -14.18
N THR A 194 20.94 13.31 -13.05
CA THR A 194 20.94 14.60 -12.30
C THR A 194 22.27 15.36 -12.33
N SER A 195 23.37 14.77 -12.79
CA SER A 195 24.71 15.39 -12.75
C SER A 195 25.06 16.16 -14.05
N PRO A 196 25.40 17.46 -13.99
CA PRO A 196 25.90 18.20 -15.15
C PRO A 196 27.38 17.87 -15.41
N GLY A 197 27.68 16.85 -16.22
CA GLY A 197 29.08 16.43 -16.41
C GLY A 197 29.47 15.70 -17.71
N ALA A 198 28.68 14.76 -18.22
CA ALA A 198 28.97 13.97 -19.44
C ALA A 198 27.77 13.07 -19.79
N PRO A 199 27.64 12.48 -21.00
CA PRO A 199 27.82 13.00 -22.35
C PRO A 199 26.56 13.75 -22.80
N TYR A 200 26.45 14.11 -24.08
CA TYR A 200 25.31 14.87 -24.58
C TYR A 200 23.95 14.13 -24.45
N SER A 201 23.87 12.83 -24.18
CA SER A 201 22.60 12.08 -24.13
C SER A 201 22.55 11.14 -22.92
N PHE A 202 21.36 10.78 -22.42
CA PHE A 202 21.22 9.93 -21.23
C PHE A 202 21.72 8.50 -21.51
N ILE A 203 21.26 7.93 -22.61
CA ILE A 203 21.74 6.69 -23.20
C ILE A 203 22.28 7.03 -24.59
N GLN A 204 23.58 6.89 -24.79
CA GLN A 204 24.19 6.97 -26.11
C GLN A 204 24.56 5.56 -26.58
N ILE A 205 24.11 5.19 -27.76
CA ILE A 205 24.39 3.87 -28.34
C ILE A 205 25.30 4.08 -29.53
N GLU A 206 26.55 3.64 -29.39
CA GLU A 206 27.56 3.70 -30.44
C GLU A 206 27.74 2.36 -31.15
N GLU A 207 27.07 1.29 -30.70
CA GLU A 207 27.19 -0.05 -31.30
C GLU A 207 25.92 -0.53 -32.00
N PRO A 208 26.07 -1.18 -33.17
CA PRO A 208 24.94 -1.75 -33.89
C PRO A 208 24.35 -2.94 -33.13
N TYR A 209 23.16 -3.39 -33.53
CA TYR A 209 22.49 -4.53 -32.88
C TYR A 209 22.33 -4.33 -31.36
N THR A 210 21.85 -3.16 -30.94
CA THR A 210 21.52 -2.88 -29.53
C THR A 210 20.00 -2.75 -29.37
N VAL A 211 19.45 -3.36 -28.32
CA VAL A 211 18.03 -3.32 -27.97
C VAL A 211 17.85 -2.58 -26.65
N ILE A 212 17.02 -1.54 -26.63
CA ILE A 212 16.51 -0.88 -25.42
C ILE A 212 15.01 -1.11 -25.34
N ASP A 213 14.53 -1.71 -24.25
CA ASP A 213 13.15 -2.19 -24.14
C ASP A 213 12.55 -1.96 -22.74
N GLY A 214 11.54 -1.09 -22.64
CA GLY A 214 10.73 -0.95 -21.41
C GLY A 214 11.20 0.06 -20.37
N LEU A 215 12.13 0.96 -20.71
CA LEU A 215 12.68 1.91 -19.73
C LEU A 215 11.76 3.12 -19.57
N LYS A 216 11.58 3.58 -18.32
CA LYS A 216 11.01 4.89 -18.00
C LYS A 216 12.15 5.91 -17.89
N ILE A 217 12.06 7.02 -18.62
CA ILE A 217 13.13 8.04 -18.68
C ILE A 217 12.55 9.43 -18.43
N LYS A 218 13.04 10.07 -17.36
CA LYS A 218 12.61 11.42 -16.97
C LYS A 218 13.66 12.45 -17.34
N ALA A 219 13.27 13.54 -18.00
CA ALA A 219 14.16 14.67 -18.21
C ALA A 219 14.30 15.55 -16.96
N PHE A 220 15.54 15.95 -16.63
CA PHE A 220 15.87 16.88 -15.55
C PHE A 220 15.85 18.35 -16.01
N GLU A 221 15.51 19.25 -15.09
CA GLU A 221 15.46 20.68 -15.39
C GLU A 221 16.87 21.33 -15.36
N ASN A 222 17.15 22.23 -16.30
CA ASN A 222 18.34 23.13 -16.30
C ASN A 222 19.67 22.59 -16.86
N ILE A 223 19.71 21.46 -17.57
CA ILE A 223 20.94 20.95 -18.22
C ILE A 223 20.70 20.75 -19.73
N ARG A 224 21.77 20.93 -20.53
CA ARG A 224 21.71 20.72 -22.00
C ARG A 224 21.90 19.26 -22.36
N TYR A 225 20.97 18.72 -23.14
CA TYR A 225 21.03 17.35 -23.66
C TYR A 225 20.77 17.31 -25.17
N SER A 226 21.21 16.24 -25.83
CA SER A 226 21.02 15.90 -27.24
C SER A 226 19.83 14.96 -27.35
N ALA A 227 19.81 13.88 -26.56
CA ALA A 227 18.66 13.00 -26.47
C ALA A 227 18.55 12.24 -25.15
N ALA A 228 17.38 11.67 -24.87
CA ALA A 228 17.25 10.62 -23.87
C ALA A 228 17.93 9.38 -24.41
N ILE A 229 17.59 8.99 -25.64
CA ILE A 229 18.24 7.87 -26.35
C ILE A 229 18.80 8.38 -27.68
N ASP A 230 20.13 8.30 -27.87
CA ASP A 230 20.84 8.69 -29.10
C ASP A 230 21.49 7.47 -29.75
N LEU A 231 20.84 6.93 -30.78
CA LEU A 231 21.40 5.94 -31.69
C LEU A 231 22.37 6.63 -32.66
N LYS A 232 23.67 6.48 -32.42
CA LYS A 232 24.73 6.99 -33.32
C LYS A 232 24.99 6.08 -34.50
N LYS A 233 24.80 4.77 -34.32
CA LYS A 233 24.82 3.75 -35.38
C LYS A 233 23.48 3.02 -35.36
N ALA A 234 22.67 3.24 -36.39
CA ALA A 234 21.29 2.76 -36.43
C ALA A 234 21.15 1.26 -36.78
N ASN A 235 22.22 0.62 -37.27
CA ASN A 235 22.17 -0.69 -37.91
C ASN A 235 21.50 -1.73 -36.98
N ALA A 236 20.33 -2.21 -37.42
CA ALA A 236 19.48 -3.21 -36.78
C ALA A 236 19.21 -3.02 -35.27
N SER A 237 19.38 -1.81 -34.74
CA SER A 237 19.11 -1.50 -33.33
C SER A 237 17.63 -1.25 -33.08
N LYS A 238 17.14 -1.57 -31.89
CA LYS A 238 15.71 -1.51 -31.55
C LYS A 238 15.49 -0.67 -30.29
N ILE A 239 14.64 0.34 -30.39
CA ILE A 239 14.20 1.16 -29.26
C ILE A 239 12.70 0.92 -29.11
N MET A 240 12.33 0.18 -28.08
CA MET A 240 10.99 -0.38 -27.95
C MET A 240 10.36 -0.09 -26.60
N ASN A 241 9.06 0.20 -26.62
CA ASN A 241 8.24 0.22 -25.40
C ASN A 241 8.77 1.15 -24.29
N ASN A 242 9.43 2.27 -24.64
CA ASN A 242 9.98 3.18 -23.63
C ASN A 242 9.04 4.36 -23.38
N LEU A 243 8.89 4.75 -22.12
CA LEU A 243 8.17 5.95 -21.69
C LEU A 243 9.17 7.07 -21.38
N ILE A 244 9.20 8.11 -22.22
CA ILE A 244 10.07 9.28 -22.04
C ILE A 244 9.21 10.50 -21.77
N TYR A 245 9.36 11.13 -20.61
CA TYR A 245 8.46 12.20 -20.19
C TYR A 245 9.17 13.42 -19.63
N ASN A 246 8.38 14.50 -19.45
CA ASN A 246 8.87 15.84 -19.14
C ASN A 246 9.90 16.37 -20.16
N TRP A 247 9.82 15.91 -21.40
CA TRP A 247 10.84 16.19 -22.40
C TRP A 247 10.78 17.65 -22.91
N GLY A 248 11.92 18.23 -23.28
CA GLY A 248 11.93 19.58 -23.89
C GLY A 248 12.17 20.76 -22.94
N ASN A 249 12.74 20.53 -21.74
CA ASN A 249 13.31 21.62 -20.94
C ASN A 249 14.61 22.16 -21.58
N LYS A 250 15.00 23.40 -21.23
CA LYS A 250 16.07 24.22 -21.83
C LYS A 250 17.25 23.40 -22.35
N ASN A 251 17.39 23.39 -23.69
CA ASN A 251 18.51 22.87 -24.48
C ASN A 251 18.53 21.36 -24.81
N ALA A 252 17.38 20.69 -24.91
CA ALA A 252 17.24 19.38 -25.56
C ALA A 252 17.21 19.47 -27.11
N TYR A 253 17.59 18.41 -27.85
CA TYR A 253 17.44 18.33 -29.32
C TYR A 253 16.38 17.32 -29.80
N SER A 254 16.34 16.10 -29.28
CA SER A 254 15.30 15.11 -29.60
C SER A 254 15.14 14.10 -28.47
N ALA A 255 13.95 13.60 -28.12
CA ALA A 255 13.84 12.59 -27.05
C ALA A 255 14.49 11.27 -27.49
N ILE A 256 14.04 10.77 -28.64
CA ILE A 256 14.69 9.67 -29.35
C ILE A 256 15.35 10.26 -30.59
N LYS A 257 16.65 10.01 -30.72
CA LYS A 257 17.45 10.47 -31.85
C LYS A 257 18.08 9.28 -32.52
N CYS A 258 17.82 9.12 -33.81
CA CYS A 258 18.46 8.12 -34.64
C CYS A 258 19.21 8.80 -35.78
N ARG A 259 20.50 8.51 -35.87
CA ARG A 259 21.41 8.95 -36.92
C ARG A 259 21.81 7.70 -37.71
N GLY A 260 21.57 7.71 -39.03
CA GLY A 260 21.97 6.59 -39.88
C GLY A 260 23.46 6.25 -39.75
N GLY A 261 23.80 4.97 -39.82
CA GLY A 261 25.18 4.48 -39.87
C GLY A 261 25.80 4.69 -41.26
N ASN A 262 27.12 4.57 -41.38
CA ASN A 262 27.85 4.72 -42.65
C ASN A 262 27.86 3.43 -43.51
N GLU A 263 27.03 2.43 -43.17
CA GLU A 263 27.21 1.05 -43.64
C GLU A 263 25.92 0.45 -44.20
N THR A 264 26.03 -0.49 -45.12
CA THR A 264 24.95 -0.97 -46.00
C THR A 264 23.88 -1.87 -45.35
N ALA A 265 23.64 -1.80 -44.04
CA ALA A 265 22.86 -2.78 -43.27
C ALA A 265 21.33 -2.52 -43.21
N GLU A 266 20.60 -3.44 -42.57
CA GLU A 266 19.22 -3.26 -42.09
C GLU A 266 19.17 -2.12 -41.07
N GLY A 267 18.18 -1.22 -41.15
CA GLY A 267 18.15 -0.03 -40.29
C GLY A 267 17.44 -0.24 -38.94
N ALA A 268 17.36 0.84 -38.16
CA ALA A 268 16.83 0.81 -36.80
C ALA A 268 15.30 0.64 -36.76
N TYR A 269 14.81 0.13 -35.64
CA TYR A 269 13.39 0.07 -35.29
C TYR A 269 13.14 0.94 -34.06
N ILE A 270 12.21 1.89 -34.16
CA ILE A 270 11.71 2.72 -33.07
C ILE A 270 10.22 2.40 -32.96
N VAL A 271 9.84 1.62 -31.95
CA VAL A 271 8.54 0.95 -31.89
C VAL A 271 7.88 1.13 -30.54
N ASN A 272 6.58 1.41 -30.47
CA ASN A 272 5.81 1.45 -29.22
C ASN A 272 6.38 2.41 -28.15
N ASN A 273 7.04 3.49 -28.53
CA ASN A 273 7.55 4.44 -27.54
C ASN A 273 6.52 5.55 -27.32
N ILE A 274 6.37 5.96 -26.06
CA ILE A 274 5.64 7.17 -25.68
C ILE A 274 6.66 8.27 -25.37
N VAL A 275 6.50 9.43 -26.01
CA VAL A 275 7.29 10.63 -25.74
C VAL A 275 6.37 11.79 -25.36
N ILE A 276 6.50 12.26 -24.12
CA ILE A 276 5.70 13.34 -23.55
C ILE A 276 6.58 14.57 -23.32
N GLY A 277 6.20 15.68 -23.96
CA GLY A 277 6.83 16.97 -23.75
C GLY A 277 6.35 17.66 -22.48
N SER A 278 7.23 18.49 -21.91
CA SER A 278 6.94 19.42 -20.80
C SER A 278 5.91 20.50 -21.14
N GLY A 279 5.48 20.61 -22.41
CA GLY A 279 4.62 21.69 -22.88
C GLY A 279 5.29 23.06 -22.92
N VAL A 280 6.56 23.16 -22.52
CA VAL A 280 7.28 24.45 -22.49
C VAL A 280 7.82 24.77 -23.87
N PHE A 281 7.36 25.89 -24.44
CA PHE A 281 7.85 26.36 -25.73
C PHE A 281 9.34 26.70 -25.68
N GLN A 282 10.14 26.16 -26.61
CA GLN A 282 11.54 26.51 -26.78
C GLN A 282 11.79 27.28 -28.08
N ASN A 283 12.57 28.36 -28.00
CA ASN A 283 13.09 29.13 -29.14
C ASN A 283 14.24 28.38 -29.84
N ARG A 284 14.00 27.14 -30.25
CA ARG A 284 14.93 26.27 -30.95
C ARG A 284 14.17 25.14 -31.63
N THR A 285 14.75 24.59 -32.70
CA THR A 285 14.31 23.33 -33.31
C THR A 285 14.71 22.13 -32.46
N TYR A 286 13.72 21.47 -31.86
CA TYR A 286 13.84 20.15 -31.25
C TYR A 286 12.60 19.29 -31.52
N TYR A 287 12.73 17.98 -31.34
CA TYR A 287 11.71 16.98 -31.70
C TYR A 287 11.40 16.00 -30.56
N GLY A 288 10.25 15.31 -30.58
CA GLY A 288 10.04 14.12 -29.78
C GLY A 288 10.86 12.95 -30.32
N ILE A 289 10.59 12.56 -31.56
CA ILE A 289 11.36 11.53 -32.28
C ILE A 289 12.01 12.16 -33.51
N ARG A 290 13.31 11.96 -33.67
CA ARG A 290 14.07 12.40 -34.86
C ARG A 290 14.83 11.24 -35.47
N ALA A 291 14.29 10.69 -36.55
CA ALA A 291 14.85 9.58 -37.30
C ALA A 291 15.40 10.06 -38.65
N LEU A 292 16.68 10.40 -38.70
CA LEU A 292 17.34 10.84 -39.94
C LEU A 292 18.43 9.86 -40.33
N SER A 293 18.28 9.27 -41.52
CA SER A 293 19.26 8.32 -42.06
C SER A 293 19.79 8.76 -43.41
N TYR A 294 21.08 8.56 -43.61
CA TYR A 294 21.74 8.76 -44.90
C TYR A 294 21.83 7.45 -45.71
N TYR A 295 21.84 6.30 -45.04
CA TYR A 295 22.20 5.01 -45.65
C TYR A 295 21.37 3.81 -45.19
N ASP A 296 20.48 3.93 -44.20
CA ASP A 296 19.74 2.82 -43.59
C ASP A 296 18.22 3.01 -43.67
N ASP A 297 17.47 1.91 -43.80
CA ASP A 297 16.00 1.88 -43.74
C ASP A 297 15.53 1.96 -42.28
N ILE A 298 15.19 3.15 -41.77
CA ILE A 298 14.65 3.32 -40.41
C ILE A 298 13.15 3.05 -40.38
N HIS A 299 12.70 2.31 -39.36
CA HIS A 299 11.30 2.04 -39.07
C HIS A 299 10.88 2.80 -37.82
N VAL A 300 9.88 3.66 -37.96
CA VAL A 300 9.22 4.39 -36.86
C VAL A 300 7.77 3.92 -36.85
N LEU A 301 7.45 2.99 -35.95
CA LEU A 301 6.21 2.23 -35.97
C LEU A 301 5.47 2.37 -34.64
N ASN A 302 4.16 2.59 -34.64
CA ASN A 302 3.35 2.58 -33.41
C ASN A 302 3.94 3.45 -32.28
N ASN A 303 4.42 4.67 -32.54
CA ASN A 303 4.87 5.55 -31.46
C ASN A 303 3.81 6.62 -31.17
N THR A 304 3.75 7.08 -29.93
CA THR A 304 2.92 8.22 -29.52
C THR A 304 3.82 9.37 -29.07
N VAL A 305 3.72 10.53 -29.70
CA VAL A 305 4.45 11.75 -29.33
C VAL A 305 3.47 12.87 -29.01
N TYR A 306 3.53 13.37 -27.79
CA TYR A 306 2.58 14.33 -27.26
C TYR A 306 3.26 15.59 -26.72
N ASN A 307 2.67 16.75 -27.00
CA ASN A 307 2.96 18.03 -26.34
C ASN A 307 4.41 18.55 -26.45
N ILE A 308 5.06 18.33 -27.58
CA ILE A 308 6.39 18.88 -27.88
C ILE A 308 6.27 20.29 -28.47
N GLN A 309 6.62 21.31 -27.68
CA GLN A 309 6.46 22.74 -28.02
C GLN A 309 7.79 23.39 -28.42
N SER A 310 7.99 23.66 -29.71
CA SER A 310 9.27 23.99 -30.36
C SER A 310 9.10 25.09 -31.43
N GLU A 311 10.15 25.84 -31.78
CA GLU A 311 10.05 26.96 -32.74
C GLU A 311 9.87 26.49 -34.20
N ASN A 312 10.66 25.48 -34.60
CA ASN A 312 10.64 24.93 -35.97
C ASN A 312 10.70 23.39 -35.95
N GLY A 313 10.40 22.77 -34.82
CA GLY A 313 10.31 21.32 -34.67
C GLY A 313 8.99 20.94 -33.99
N GLY A 314 8.90 19.74 -33.43
CA GLY A 314 7.67 19.27 -32.78
C GLY A 314 7.69 17.76 -32.52
N GLY A 315 6.70 17.02 -32.99
CA GLY A 315 6.53 15.61 -32.67
C GLY A 315 7.56 14.71 -33.36
N ILE A 316 7.24 14.21 -34.56
CA ILE A 316 8.04 13.20 -35.27
C ILE A 316 8.67 13.82 -36.52
N ALA A 317 9.99 13.70 -36.63
CA ALA A 317 10.74 14.08 -37.83
C ALA A 317 11.42 12.88 -38.47
N MET A 318 11.23 12.73 -39.79
CA MET A 318 11.86 11.68 -40.57
C MET A 318 12.28 12.19 -41.96
N GLY A 319 13.44 11.77 -42.46
CA GLY A 319 13.91 12.18 -43.78
C GLY A 319 15.30 11.67 -44.14
N GLY A 320 15.66 11.84 -45.43
CA GLY A 320 16.98 11.53 -46.01
C GLY A 320 17.52 12.67 -46.89
N ASP A 321 18.79 12.55 -47.31
CA ASP A 321 19.47 13.48 -48.24
C ASP A 321 19.19 13.11 -49.71
N SER A 322 19.22 14.09 -50.61
CA SER A 322 18.72 14.00 -51.99
C SER A 322 19.43 12.99 -52.89
N ASP A 323 20.60 12.51 -52.47
CA ASP A 323 21.54 11.80 -53.33
C ASP A 323 21.60 10.27 -53.10
N TYR A 324 20.87 9.71 -52.11
CA TYR A 324 20.94 8.27 -51.77
C TYR A 324 19.55 7.61 -51.55
N HIS A 325 19.30 6.51 -52.27
CA HIS A 325 17.97 5.88 -52.46
C HIS A 325 17.50 4.88 -51.37
N ARG A 326 17.77 5.11 -50.08
CA ARG A 326 17.25 4.26 -48.98
C ARG A 326 16.27 5.03 -48.10
N ARG A 327 15.26 4.35 -47.55
CA ARG A 327 13.92 4.94 -47.40
C ARG A 327 13.27 4.56 -46.06
N GLY A 328 12.72 5.55 -45.36
CA GLY A 328 12.06 5.34 -44.07
C GLY A 328 10.69 4.68 -44.16
N PHE A 329 10.28 4.04 -43.08
CA PHE A 329 8.94 3.48 -42.83
C PHE A 329 8.31 4.20 -41.64
N LEU A 330 7.15 4.80 -41.84
CA LEU A 330 6.43 5.56 -40.83
C LEU A 330 4.97 5.09 -40.78
N VAL A 331 4.67 4.19 -39.86
CA VAL A 331 3.39 3.47 -39.84
C VAL A 331 2.78 3.51 -38.44
N ASN A 332 1.47 3.77 -38.33
CA ASN A 332 0.71 3.71 -37.07
C ASN A 332 1.16 4.70 -36.00
N ASN A 333 1.78 5.83 -36.32
CA ASN A 333 2.24 6.75 -35.28
C ASN A 333 1.19 7.80 -34.96
N ILE A 334 1.07 8.13 -33.68
CA ILE A 334 0.35 9.30 -33.20
C ILE A 334 1.37 10.41 -32.91
N SER A 335 1.14 11.59 -33.46
CA SER A 335 1.85 12.80 -33.10
C SER A 335 0.82 13.88 -32.83
N TRP A 336 0.57 14.19 -31.56
CA TRP A 336 -0.59 14.99 -31.16
C TRP A 336 -0.22 16.18 -30.27
N ASN A 337 -0.85 17.32 -30.54
CA ASN A 337 -0.68 18.55 -29.76
C ASN A 337 0.78 19.06 -29.72
N ASN A 338 1.56 18.85 -30.76
CA ASN A 338 2.92 19.40 -30.89
C ASN A 338 2.88 20.73 -31.66
N THR A 339 3.99 21.49 -31.69
CA THR A 339 4.05 22.69 -32.57
C THR A 339 3.94 22.29 -34.05
N LEU A 340 4.64 21.23 -34.44
CA LEU A 340 4.56 20.57 -35.74
C LEU A 340 4.41 19.08 -35.46
N ASP A 341 3.34 18.42 -35.91
CA ASP A 341 3.16 17.01 -35.57
C ASP A 341 4.11 16.11 -36.36
N PHE A 342 4.19 16.29 -37.68
CA PHE A 342 5.14 15.59 -38.54
C PHE A 342 5.99 16.54 -39.38
N VAL A 343 7.30 16.32 -39.37
CA VAL A 343 8.27 17.03 -40.23
C VAL A 343 8.99 16.01 -41.10
N VAL A 344 8.40 15.75 -42.26
CA VAL A 344 8.83 14.69 -43.17
C VAL A 344 9.26 15.22 -44.54
N THR A 345 10.27 14.59 -45.14
CA THR A 345 10.74 14.89 -46.51
C THR A 345 10.21 13.87 -47.52
N ASP A 346 10.32 14.15 -48.82
CA ASP A 346 9.78 13.32 -49.92
C ASP A 346 10.39 11.90 -50.05
N TYR A 347 11.29 11.51 -49.15
CA TYR A 347 12.11 10.28 -49.24
C TYR A 347 11.60 9.12 -48.35
N ILE A 348 10.28 9.01 -48.17
CA ILE A 348 9.63 7.93 -47.39
C ILE A 348 9.18 6.80 -48.32
N ARG A 349 9.49 5.54 -47.99
CA ARG A 349 9.08 4.37 -48.79
C ARG A 349 7.63 4.03 -48.59
N GLN A 350 7.25 4.00 -47.33
CA GLN A 350 5.95 3.59 -46.86
C GLN A 350 5.60 4.49 -45.69
N SER A 351 4.49 5.17 -45.87
CA SER A 351 3.86 5.97 -44.85
C SER A 351 2.39 5.60 -44.87
N GLU A 352 1.86 5.18 -43.73
CA GLU A 352 0.49 4.70 -43.66
C GLU A 352 -0.06 4.85 -42.24
N SER A 353 -1.34 5.18 -42.13
CA SER A 353 -2.10 5.20 -40.86
C SER A 353 -1.35 5.99 -39.78
N ASN A 354 -0.97 7.23 -40.07
CA ASN A 354 -0.43 8.13 -39.06
C ASN A 354 -1.50 9.15 -38.66
N PHE A 355 -1.49 9.57 -37.40
CA PHE A 355 -2.48 10.49 -36.83
C PHE A 355 -1.80 11.76 -36.34
N SER A 356 -2.19 12.90 -36.88
CA SER A 356 -1.79 14.23 -36.39
C SER A 356 -2.99 15.09 -35.98
N LYS A 357 -2.74 16.09 -35.14
CA LYS A 357 -3.73 17.13 -34.85
C LYS A 357 -3.86 18.07 -36.04
N ASP A 358 -2.73 18.49 -36.61
CA ASP A 358 -2.69 19.28 -37.85
C ASP A 358 -2.85 18.39 -39.11
N ASP A 359 -2.64 18.95 -40.30
CA ASP A 359 -2.71 18.23 -41.58
C ASP A 359 -1.37 17.61 -42.02
N SER A 360 -0.41 17.44 -41.09
CA SER A 360 0.95 17.00 -41.41
C SER A 360 1.14 15.48 -41.45
N ALA A 361 0.21 14.67 -40.90
CA ALA A 361 0.33 13.21 -40.92
C ALA A 361 0.49 12.68 -42.36
N PRO A 362 1.60 11.98 -42.66
CA PRO A 362 1.90 11.54 -44.01
C PRO A 362 1.36 10.14 -44.32
N GLY A 363 1.07 9.92 -45.60
CA GLY A 363 0.81 8.59 -46.14
C GLY A 363 -0.64 8.27 -46.45
N VAL A 364 -0.89 7.01 -46.82
CA VAL A 364 -2.25 6.50 -47.04
C VAL A 364 -2.94 6.31 -45.69
N ASN A 365 -4.27 6.45 -45.64
CA ASN A 365 -5.06 6.33 -44.40
C ASN A 365 -4.64 7.28 -43.26
N ALA A 366 -3.92 8.36 -43.56
CA ALA A 366 -3.59 9.38 -42.56
C ALA A 366 -4.86 10.06 -42.01
N ILE A 367 -4.88 10.28 -40.69
CA ILE A 367 -5.97 10.95 -39.98
C ILE A 367 -5.46 12.30 -39.48
N TRP A 368 -6.30 13.33 -39.63
CA TRP A 368 -5.99 14.72 -39.25
C TRP A 368 -7.07 15.29 -38.34
N GLY A 369 -6.69 15.77 -37.16
CA GLY A 369 -7.64 16.27 -36.18
C GLY A 369 -8.43 17.48 -36.68
N ASP A 370 -7.72 18.56 -37.02
CA ASP A 370 -8.31 19.86 -37.35
C ASP A 370 -9.12 19.84 -38.66
N SER A 371 -8.66 19.09 -39.66
CA SER A 371 -9.27 19.10 -41.00
C SER A 371 -10.33 18.00 -41.22
N GLN A 372 -10.26 16.88 -40.49
CA GLN A 372 -11.25 15.80 -40.56
C GLN A 372 -12.20 15.77 -39.35
N ALA A 373 -12.04 16.67 -38.37
CA ALA A 373 -12.76 16.68 -37.09
C ALA A 373 -12.62 15.35 -36.32
N LYS A 374 -11.39 14.85 -36.28
CA LYS A 374 -11.00 13.59 -35.63
C LYS A 374 -10.23 13.89 -34.34
N THR A 375 -10.22 12.98 -33.38
CA THR A 375 -9.51 13.18 -32.11
C THR A 375 -8.74 11.95 -31.67
N VAL A 376 -7.62 12.20 -30.99
CA VAL A 376 -6.99 11.20 -30.13
C VAL A 376 -7.28 11.60 -28.70
N ASP A 377 -8.01 10.74 -28.00
CA ASP A 377 -8.39 10.95 -26.62
C ASP A 377 -7.58 10.01 -25.72
N PHE A 378 -6.93 10.60 -24.71
CA PHE A 378 -6.09 9.92 -23.74
C PHE A 378 -6.71 9.95 -22.34
N VAL A 379 -6.37 8.97 -21.49
CA VAL A 379 -6.85 8.86 -20.10
C VAL A 379 -6.55 10.13 -19.30
N SER A 380 -5.28 10.57 -19.27
CA SER A 380 -4.87 11.80 -18.59
C SER A 380 -3.81 12.54 -19.40
N THR A 381 -3.99 13.84 -19.54
CA THR A 381 -2.96 14.75 -20.10
C THR A 381 -2.47 15.76 -19.06
N ASN A 382 -2.74 15.49 -17.78
CA ASN A 382 -2.36 16.37 -16.68
C ASN A 382 -0.85 16.31 -16.44
N PRO A 383 -0.15 17.46 -16.40
CA PRO A 383 1.30 17.48 -16.17
C PRO A 383 1.72 16.77 -14.87
N GLY A 384 2.64 15.81 -14.98
CA GLY A 384 3.18 15.04 -13.86
C GLY A 384 2.37 13.79 -13.47
N GLY A 385 1.28 13.53 -14.19
CA GLY A 385 0.44 12.33 -14.08
C GLY A 385 -0.19 12.02 -15.44
N GLU A 386 0.57 12.22 -16.51
CA GLU A 386 0.14 11.92 -17.87
C GLU A 386 -0.02 10.42 -18.06
N ASP A 387 -1.12 10.06 -18.70
CA ASP A 387 -1.48 8.70 -19.04
C ASP A 387 -2.04 8.73 -20.48
N LEU A 388 -1.23 8.26 -21.42
CA LEU A 388 -1.58 8.25 -22.84
C LEU A 388 -2.17 6.94 -23.32
N HIS A 389 -2.73 6.11 -22.42
CA HIS A 389 -3.62 5.05 -22.84
C HIS A 389 -4.81 5.64 -23.60
N ILE A 390 -5.20 4.97 -24.68
CA ILE A 390 -6.24 5.39 -25.60
C ILE A 390 -7.60 5.22 -24.91
N ARG A 391 -8.47 6.24 -25.00
CA ARG A 391 -9.86 6.13 -24.55
C ARG A 391 -10.76 5.66 -25.67
N VAL A 392 -11.88 5.04 -25.28
CA VAL A 392 -12.94 4.54 -26.19
C VAL A 392 -13.47 5.57 -27.19
N THR A 393 -13.32 6.86 -26.91
CA THR A 393 -13.77 7.96 -27.79
C THR A 393 -12.76 8.33 -28.88
N SER A 394 -11.55 7.78 -28.83
CA SER A 394 -10.47 8.06 -29.77
C SER A 394 -10.75 7.47 -31.15
N ASP A 395 -10.44 8.23 -32.19
CA ASP A 395 -10.48 7.75 -33.57
C ASP A 395 -9.24 6.90 -33.95
N ALA A 396 -8.31 6.68 -33.00
CA ALA A 396 -7.12 5.86 -33.21
C ALA A 396 -7.41 4.34 -33.16
N ILE A 397 -8.56 3.97 -32.56
CA ILE A 397 -8.97 2.58 -32.34
C ILE A 397 -9.28 1.91 -33.68
N ASP A 398 -8.73 0.71 -33.88
CA ASP A 398 -8.81 -0.14 -35.07
C ASP A 398 -8.39 0.57 -36.37
N ALA A 399 -7.64 1.67 -36.27
CA ALA A 399 -7.29 2.52 -37.40
C ALA A 399 -5.85 2.29 -37.90
N GLY A 400 -5.08 1.44 -37.23
CA GLY A 400 -3.73 1.05 -37.61
C GLY A 400 -3.68 -0.01 -38.71
N SER A 401 -2.55 -0.07 -39.40
CA SER A 401 -2.24 -1.06 -40.43
C SER A 401 -1.30 -2.15 -39.88
N ASP A 402 -1.38 -3.36 -40.44
CA ASP A 402 -0.50 -4.47 -40.06
C ASP A 402 0.98 -4.10 -40.23
N LEU A 403 1.79 -4.40 -39.22
CA LEU A 403 3.23 -4.17 -39.26
C LEU A 403 4.02 -5.36 -39.82
N ASN A 404 5.15 -5.06 -40.46
CA ASN A 404 6.15 -6.04 -40.87
C ASN A 404 7.56 -5.56 -40.45
N PRO A 405 8.26 -6.26 -39.53
CA PRO A 405 7.78 -7.44 -38.80
C PRO A 405 6.60 -7.10 -37.87
N SER A 406 5.73 -8.07 -37.64
CA SER A 406 4.59 -7.91 -36.75
C SER A 406 5.05 -7.72 -35.30
N VAL A 407 4.46 -6.75 -34.63
CA VAL A 407 4.65 -6.44 -33.21
C VAL A 407 3.48 -7.04 -32.45
N LYS A 408 3.74 -7.89 -31.46
CA LYS A 408 2.69 -8.71 -30.80
C LYS A 408 2.02 -8.02 -29.62
N SER A 409 2.76 -7.21 -28.90
CA SER A 409 2.27 -6.47 -27.75
C SER A 409 2.57 -4.98 -27.90
N ASP A 410 1.85 -4.16 -27.16
CA ASP A 410 2.05 -2.72 -27.08
C ASP A 410 3.05 -2.34 -25.98
N ILE A 411 2.96 -1.11 -25.47
CA ILE A 411 3.95 -0.49 -24.60
C ILE A 411 4.03 -1.11 -23.19
N ASP A 412 2.92 -1.56 -22.63
CA ASP A 412 2.79 -2.11 -21.28
C ASP A 412 2.53 -3.63 -21.29
N GLY A 413 2.27 -4.21 -22.47
CA GLY A 413 2.34 -5.66 -22.71
C GLY A 413 1.03 -6.28 -23.16
N GLU A 414 0.01 -5.47 -23.45
CA GLU A 414 -1.26 -5.92 -23.98
C GLU A 414 -1.11 -6.47 -25.40
N ILE A 415 -1.87 -7.52 -25.70
CA ILE A 415 -1.76 -8.21 -26.98
C ILE A 415 -2.55 -7.48 -28.06
N ARG A 416 -1.89 -7.16 -29.17
CA ARG A 416 -2.52 -6.56 -30.36
C ARG A 416 -3.26 -7.63 -31.17
N ASN A 417 -4.57 -7.48 -31.30
CA ASN A 417 -5.43 -8.36 -32.11
C ASN A 417 -5.80 -7.69 -33.45
N THR A 418 -6.22 -6.43 -33.35
CA THR A 418 -6.21 -5.43 -34.40
C THR A 418 -5.10 -4.43 -34.06
N PHE A 419 -4.71 -3.57 -35.00
CA PHE A 419 -3.73 -2.53 -34.71
C PHE A 419 -4.46 -1.23 -34.49
N ASP A 420 -4.29 -0.65 -33.31
CA ASP A 420 -4.51 0.77 -33.10
C ASP A 420 -3.35 1.60 -33.64
N MET A 421 -3.63 2.86 -33.93
CA MET A 421 -2.55 3.84 -34.10
C MET A 421 -2.00 4.24 -32.73
N GLY A 422 -0.68 4.41 -32.63
CA GLY A 422 0.01 4.79 -31.39
C GLY A 422 0.71 3.64 -30.70
N ALA A 423 1.41 3.97 -29.60
CA ALA A 423 2.19 3.02 -28.80
C ALA A 423 1.34 2.08 -27.95
N ASP A 424 0.12 2.51 -27.66
CA ASP A 424 -0.88 1.82 -26.87
C ASP A 424 -1.82 1.00 -27.77
N GLU A 425 -2.44 -0.03 -27.24
CA GLU A 425 -3.59 -0.71 -27.82
C GLU A 425 -4.80 -0.46 -26.92
N TYR A 426 -5.91 0.02 -27.48
CA TYR A 426 -7.14 0.11 -26.72
C TYR A 426 -7.66 -1.28 -26.42
N THR A 427 -7.37 -1.75 -25.22
CA THR A 427 -8.20 -2.77 -24.60
C THR A 427 -9.41 -2.08 -23.99
N SER A 428 -10.59 -2.69 -24.16
CA SER A 428 -11.75 -2.33 -23.35
C SER A 428 -11.53 -2.80 -21.89
N HIS A 429 -10.49 -2.30 -21.23
CA HIS A 429 -10.67 -1.87 -19.86
C HIS A 429 -11.90 -0.97 -19.91
N GLN A 430 -12.97 -1.36 -19.22
CA GLN A 430 -14.15 -0.50 -19.15
C GLN A 430 -13.67 0.83 -18.58
N SER A 431 -13.31 1.81 -19.41
CA SER A 431 -13.11 3.17 -18.94
C SER A 431 -14.48 3.59 -18.48
N ASP A 432 -14.66 3.62 -17.16
CA ASP A 432 -15.89 4.12 -16.61
C ASP A 432 -16.04 5.58 -17.03
N LEU A 433 -17.16 5.90 -17.68
CA LEU A 433 -17.56 7.28 -18.00
C LEU A 433 -18.76 7.70 -17.15
N VAL A 434 -19.30 6.78 -16.37
CA VAL A 434 -20.41 7.02 -15.47
C VAL A 434 -19.77 7.41 -14.16
N SER A 435 -20.13 8.58 -13.67
CA SER A 435 -19.71 8.94 -12.31
C SER A 435 -20.43 8.06 -11.31
N PRO A 436 -19.78 7.71 -10.19
CA PRO A 436 -20.46 7.04 -9.09
C PRO A 436 -21.74 7.77 -8.68
N THR A 437 -22.71 7.02 -8.20
CA THR A 437 -23.91 7.62 -7.59
C THR A 437 -23.53 8.47 -6.37
N ALA A 438 -24.26 9.56 -6.11
CA ALA A 438 -23.99 10.40 -4.94
C ALA A 438 -24.13 9.59 -3.63
N PRO A 439 -23.17 9.69 -2.69
CA PRO A 439 -23.30 9.08 -1.38
C PRO A 439 -24.59 9.52 -0.70
N ALA A 440 -25.33 8.56 -0.12
CA ALA A 440 -26.63 8.83 0.47
C ALA A 440 -26.64 8.56 1.98
N ASN A 441 -27.60 9.14 2.70
CA ASN A 441 -27.80 8.91 4.13
C ASN A 441 -26.55 9.19 4.97
N ILE A 442 -25.81 10.26 4.66
CA ILE A 442 -24.70 10.69 5.50
C ILE A 442 -25.20 10.93 6.93
N PHE A 443 -24.46 10.40 7.88
CA PHE A 443 -24.69 10.48 9.31
C PHE A 443 -23.41 10.97 9.97
N ALA A 444 -23.55 11.96 10.83
CA ALA A 444 -22.45 12.53 11.59
C ALA A 444 -22.76 12.35 13.08
N LYS A 445 -21.85 11.69 13.80
CA LYS A 445 -21.96 11.43 15.24
C LYS A 445 -20.77 12.08 15.93
N PRO A 446 -20.97 13.17 16.70
CA PRO A 446 -19.92 13.68 17.55
C PRO A 446 -19.55 12.61 18.59
N LEU A 447 -18.27 12.37 18.74
CA LEU A 447 -17.71 11.47 19.75
C LEU A 447 -17.14 12.29 20.91
N PRO A 448 -17.14 11.75 22.12
CA PRO A 448 -16.56 12.42 23.30
C PRO A 448 -15.02 12.43 23.29
N THR A 449 -14.35 12.42 22.13
CA THR A 449 -12.89 12.33 21.99
C THR A 449 -12.28 13.46 21.15
N PHE A 450 -13.00 14.58 20.95
CA PHE A 450 -12.61 15.63 19.97
C PHE A 450 -12.73 15.15 18.52
N GLU A 451 -13.71 14.29 18.26
CA GLU A 451 -13.87 13.61 16.99
C GLU A 451 -15.34 13.62 16.53
N VAL A 452 -15.58 13.53 15.23
CA VAL A 452 -16.88 13.26 14.64
C VAL A 452 -16.74 12.03 13.75
N GLU A 453 -17.49 10.98 14.07
CA GLU A 453 -17.62 9.80 13.22
C GLU A 453 -18.64 10.09 12.12
N LEU A 454 -18.19 10.01 10.87
CA LEU A 454 -19.02 10.10 9.68
C LEU A 454 -19.25 8.70 9.11
N SER A 455 -20.48 8.41 8.70
CA SER A 455 -20.81 7.23 7.91
C SER A 455 -21.86 7.58 6.86
N TRP A 456 -21.87 6.85 5.75
CA TRP A 456 -22.85 7.03 4.68
C TRP A 456 -23.13 5.69 4.00
N GLN A 457 -24.18 5.65 3.20
CA GLN A 457 -24.45 4.54 2.30
C GLN A 457 -23.48 4.60 1.13
N SER A 458 -22.85 3.46 0.83
CA SER A 458 -21.90 3.33 -0.27
C SER A 458 -22.52 3.75 -1.61
N SER A 459 -21.71 4.43 -2.42
CA SER A 459 -22.02 4.72 -3.81
C SER A 459 -21.90 3.44 -4.64
N GLU A 460 -22.76 3.34 -5.65
CA GLU A 460 -22.68 2.36 -6.73
C GLU A 460 -22.12 3.02 -8.00
N ASP A 461 -21.39 2.23 -8.76
CA ASP A 461 -20.72 2.60 -10.01
C ASP A 461 -20.61 1.35 -10.90
N ASN A 462 -20.46 1.48 -12.22
CA ASN A 462 -20.45 0.29 -13.10
C ASN A 462 -19.11 -0.43 -13.16
N VAL A 463 -18.00 0.25 -12.89
CA VAL A 463 -16.67 -0.36 -12.81
C VAL A 463 -16.23 -0.49 -11.35
N GLY A 464 -16.50 0.53 -10.54
CA GLY A 464 -16.35 0.46 -9.09
C GLY A 464 -15.89 1.77 -8.48
N VAL A 465 -16.36 2.01 -7.25
CA VAL A 465 -15.97 3.19 -6.47
C VAL A 465 -14.61 2.94 -5.81
N VAL A 466 -13.66 3.84 -6.03
CA VAL A 466 -12.33 3.79 -5.44
C VAL A 466 -12.33 4.41 -4.04
N GLY A 467 -13.07 5.50 -3.85
CA GLY A 467 -13.16 6.14 -2.55
C GLY A 467 -14.11 7.33 -2.52
N TYR A 468 -13.98 8.12 -1.46
CA TYR A 468 -14.81 9.26 -1.15
C TYR A 468 -13.95 10.43 -0.71
N GLU A 469 -14.33 11.65 -1.10
CA GLU A 469 -13.79 12.90 -0.57
C GLU A 469 -14.74 13.47 0.48
N ILE A 470 -14.20 13.86 1.63
CA ILE A 470 -14.95 14.35 2.78
C ILE A 470 -14.69 15.84 2.93
N PHE A 471 -15.76 16.63 3.04
CA PHE A 471 -15.72 18.07 3.20
C PHE A 471 -16.32 18.47 4.54
N ARG A 472 -15.67 19.43 5.22
CA ARG A 472 -16.17 20.13 6.41
C ARG A 472 -16.21 21.63 6.13
N ASP A 473 -17.37 22.24 6.32
CA ASP A 473 -17.63 23.67 6.07
C ASP A 473 -17.19 24.11 4.66
N GLY A 474 -17.39 23.23 3.67
CA GLY A 474 -17.01 23.45 2.27
C GLY A 474 -15.52 23.25 1.94
N VAL A 475 -14.71 22.77 2.90
CA VAL A 475 -13.27 22.49 2.70
C VAL A 475 -13.01 20.99 2.78
N ALA A 476 -12.26 20.43 1.83
CA ALA A 476 -11.85 19.04 1.86
C ALA A 476 -10.92 18.77 3.06
N ILE A 477 -11.29 17.79 3.89
CA ILE A 477 -10.55 17.42 5.11
C ILE A 477 -9.86 16.05 5.01
N GLY A 478 -10.19 15.25 3.99
CA GLY A 478 -9.56 13.96 3.75
C GLY A 478 -10.31 13.11 2.73
N THR A 479 -9.81 11.89 2.52
CA THR A 479 -10.44 10.86 1.70
C THR A 479 -10.65 9.58 2.51
N SER A 480 -11.59 8.73 2.06
CA SER A 480 -11.81 7.39 2.63
C SER A 480 -12.08 6.38 1.52
N ASN A 481 -11.54 5.17 1.65
CA ASN A 481 -11.82 4.06 0.74
C ASN A 481 -12.99 3.19 1.22
N THR A 482 -13.60 3.54 2.35
CA THR A 482 -14.81 2.91 2.90
C THR A 482 -15.90 3.97 3.08
N SER A 483 -17.13 3.55 3.36
CA SER A 483 -18.25 4.47 3.55
C SER A 483 -18.31 5.06 4.98
N ALA A 484 -17.14 5.35 5.55
CA ALA A 484 -16.97 5.95 6.87
C ALA A 484 -15.70 6.81 6.93
N PHE A 485 -15.68 7.81 7.80
CA PHE A 485 -14.51 8.66 8.04
C PHE A 485 -14.55 9.19 9.47
N LEU A 486 -13.40 9.24 10.14
CA LEU A 486 -13.27 9.81 11.48
C LEU A 486 -12.56 11.16 11.39
N ASP A 487 -13.30 12.24 11.61
CA ASP A 487 -12.73 13.57 11.70
C ASP A 487 -12.25 13.83 13.13
N THR A 488 -11.00 14.27 13.32
CA THR A 488 -10.34 14.32 14.64
C THR A 488 -9.77 15.71 14.95
N GLY A 489 -9.49 15.96 16.23
CA GLY A 489 -8.89 17.22 16.68
C GLY A 489 -9.83 18.43 16.58
N LEU A 490 -11.14 18.19 16.69
CA LEU A 490 -12.18 19.22 16.59
C LEU A 490 -12.22 20.13 17.82
N ALA A 491 -12.47 21.41 17.60
CA ALA A 491 -12.84 22.36 18.64
C ALA A 491 -14.36 22.50 18.72
N ASP A 492 -14.88 23.03 19.83
CA ASP A 492 -16.32 23.27 19.99
C ASP A 492 -16.88 24.15 18.85
N GLY A 493 -17.95 23.68 18.22
CA GLY A 493 -18.59 24.39 17.11
C GLY A 493 -19.63 23.56 16.36
N THR A 494 -20.34 24.23 15.47
CA THR A 494 -21.24 23.61 14.50
C THR A 494 -20.45 23.36 13.22
N PHE A 495 -20.50 22.13 12.71
CA PHE A 495 -19.79 21.70 11.50
C PHE A 495 -20.79 21.17 10.46
N GLN A 496 -20.57 21.55 9.20
CA GLN A 496 -21.34 21.03 8.07
C GLN A 496 -20.50 20.05 7.26
N TYR A 497 -21.01 18.83 7.06
CA TYR A 497 -20.33 17.78 6.31
C TYR A 497 -21.04 17.44 5.01
N GLU A 498 -20.23 17.23 3.98
CA GLU A 498 -20.63 16.76 2.65
C GLU A 498 -19.62 15.72 2.16
N VAL A 499 -20.08 14.71 1.42
CA VAL A 499 -19.22 13.65 0.89
C VAL A 499 -19.55 13.42 -0.58
N ARG A 500 -18.55 13.18 -1.41
CA ARG A 500 -18.73 12.73 -2.80
C ARG A 500 -17.81 11.55 -3.10
N ALA A 501 -18.23 10.65 -3.98
CA ALA A 501 -17.48 9.48 -4.39
C ALA A 501 -16.61 9.77 -5.62
N PHE A 502 -15.53 8.99 -5.78
CA PHE A 502 -14.71 8.94 -6.98
C PHE A 502 -14.38 7.50 -7.37
N ASP A 503 -14.29 7.24 -8.67
CA ASP A 503 -13.94 5.94 -9.27
C ASP A 503 -12.47 5.86 -9.70
N HIS A 504 -12.11 4.80 -10.43
CA HIS A 504 -10.73 4.52 -10.88
C HIS A 504 -10.28 5.49 -11.96
N GLU A 505 -11.22 6.00 -12.74
CA GLU A 505 -11.05 6.95 -13.84
C GLU A 505 -11.13 8.42 -13.37
N GLY A 506 -11.38 8.64 -12.08
CA GLY A 506 -11.46 9.96 -11.45
C GLY A 506 -12.77 10.71 -11.73
N ASN A 507 -13.84 10.04 -12.19
CA ASN A 507 -15.15 10.65 -12.26
C ASN A 507 -15.68 10.88 -10.84
N LEU A 508 -16.27 12.05 -10.62
CA LEU A 508 -16.76 12.49 -9.32
C LEU A 508 -18.28 12.44 -9.29
N SER A 509 -18.85 11.88 -8.23
CA SER A 509 -20.29 11.99 -8.00
C SER A 509 -20.70 13.42 -7.65
N GLU A 510 -22.01 13.71 -7.72
CA GLU A 510 -22.58 14.84 -6.97
C GLU A 510 -22.32 14.65 -5.46
N PHE A 511 -22.35 15.75 -4.71
CA PHE A 511 -22.29 15.70 -3.24
C PHE A 511 -23.50 14.99 -2.64
N SER A 512 -23.30 14.38 -1.48
CA SER A 512 -24.37 13.93 -0.59
C SER A 512 -25.30 15.08 -0.19
N ASN A 513 -26.38 14.76 0.53
CA ASN A 513 -27.03 15.81 1.33
C ASN A 513 -26.02 16.37 2.35
N THR A 514 -26.09 17.67 2.63
CA THR A 514 -25.33 18.28 3.74
C THR A 514 -25.90 17.79 5.08
N ILE A 515 -25.03 17.44 6.02
CA ILE A 515 -25.41 17.20 7.41
C ILE A 515 -24.71 18.19 8.33
N GLU A 516 -25.49 18.82 9.20
CA GLU A 516 -24.98 19.72 10.23
C GLU A 516 -24.91 18.96 11.55
N THR A 517 -23.78 19.08 12.25
CA THR A 517 -23.58 18.48 13.57
C THR A 517 -22.95 19.49 14.50
N ASP A 518 -23.48 19.58 15.71
CA ASP A 518 -22.85 20.35 16.79
C ASP A 518 -21.85 19.44 17.49
N PHE A 519 -20.57 19.78 17.37
CA PHE A 519 -19.53 19.21 18.19
C PHE A 519 -19.34 20.11 19.40
N ASN A 520 -19.80 19.64 20.56
CA ASN A 520 -19.40 20.20 21.85
C ASN A 520 -18.56 19.09 22.49
N GLY A 521 -17.24 19.27 22.53
CA GLY A 521 -16.35 18.27 23.11
C GLY A 521 -16.75 17.96 24.55
N PRO A 522 -16.35 16.81 25.10
CA PRO A 522 -16.66 16.57 26.49
C PRO A 522 -15.98 17.66 27.33
N PHE A 523 -16.72 18.23 28.28
CA PHE A 523 -16.13 18.96 29.40
C PHE A 523 -15.32 18.02 30.32
N ALA A 524 -15.25 16.72 29.98
CA ALA A 524 -14.65 15.68 30.77
C ALA A 524 -13.18 15.41 30.39
N THR A 525 -12.31 15.40 31.39
CA THR A 525 -10.88 15.15 31.25
C THR A 525 -10.62 13.66 30.99
N PRO A 526 -9.86 13.28 29.93
CA PRO A 526 -9.51 11.89 29.67
C PRO A 526 -8.53 11.37 30.71
N ILE A 527 -8.85 10.24 31.32
CA ILE A 527 -7.92 9.47 32.15
C ILE A 527 -7.55 8.18 31.42
N TYR A 528 -6.25 7.85 31.33
CA TYR A 528 -5.76 6.62 30.71
C TYR A 528 -5.07 5.70 31.73
N ARG A 529 -5.37 4.40 31.66
CA ARG A 529 -4.71 3.32 32.40
C ARG A 529 -4.49 2.12 31.49
N SER A 530 -3.29 1.55 31.48
CA SER A 530 -3.02 0.35 30.69
C SER A 530 -3.30 -0.94 31.46
N VAL A 531 -3.73 -1.95 30.73
CA VAL A 531 -4.02 -3.30 31.22
C VAL A 531 -3.20 -4.28 30.39
N GLY A 532 -2.41 -5.12 31.03
CA GLY A 532 -1.68 -6.22 30.38
C GLY A 532 -1.57 -7.42 31.30
N TYR A 533 -2.11 -8.57 30.87
CA TYR A 533 -2.28 -9.71 31.76
C TYR A 533 -0.95 -10.22 32.32
N GLY A 534 -0.86 -10.39 33.65
CA GLY A 534 0.33 -10.96 34.31
C GLY A 534 1.62 -10.11 34.23
N SER A 535 1.55 -8.91 33.64
CA SER A 535 2.72 -8.07 33.36
C SER A 535 3.26 -7.36 34.61
N ILE A 536 4.03 -8.07 35.43
CA ILE A 536 4.62 -7.54 36.69
C ILE A 536 6.06 -7.01 36.54
N SER A 537 6.70 -7.25 35.40
CA SER A 537 8.07 -6.80 35.10
C SER A 537 8.04 -5.45 34.39
N PRO A 538 9.09 -4.61 34.53
CA PRO A 538 9.16 -3.36 33.79
C PRO A 538 9.24 -3.61 32.29
N LEU A 539 8.44 -2.90 31.51
CA LEU A 539 8.48 -2.86 30.04
C LEU A 539 9.75 -2.18 29.54
N ALA A 540 10.19 -1.14 30.26
CA ALA A 540 11.44 -0.42 30.01
C ALA A 540 11.99 0.18 31.31
N GLN A 541 13.29 0.47 31.35
CA GLN A 541 13.96 1.05 32.53
C GLN A 541 15.20 1.90 32.16
N GLY A 542 15.55 2.82 33.06
CA GLY A 542 16.53 3.87 32.80
C GLY A 542 18.02 3.52 32.92
N THR A 543 18.44 2.26 32.83
CA THR A 543 19.85 1.85 33.05
C THR A 543 20.87 2.60 32.19
N SER A 544 20.57 2.83 30.90
CA SER A 544 21.38 3.63 29.97
C SER A 544 20.56 4.66 29.17
N ASN A 545 19.23 4.61 29.27
CA ASN A 545 18.30 5.48 28.58
C ASN A 545 17.76 6.50 29.57
N TYR A 546 18.15 7.77 29.47
CA TYR A 546 17.69 8.77 30.43
C TYR A 546 16.32 9.35 30.04
N LEU A 547 15.51 9.68 31.05
CA LEU A 547 14.25 10.40 30.94
C LEU A 547 14.48 11.91 31.14
N ARG A 548 13.93 12.72 30.24
CA ARG A 548 13.69 14.14 30.44
C ARG A 548 12.19 14.38 30.46
N LEU A 549 11.68 15.07 31.47
CA LEU A 549 10.27 15.41 31.57
C LEU A 549 10.14 16.92 31.80
N SER A 550 9.40 17.60 30.93
CA SER A 550 9.04 19.02 31.05
C SER A 550 7.69 19.25 30.41
N ASP A 551 6.82 20.04 31.03
CA ASP A 551 5.54 20.48 30.46
C ASP A 551 4.69 19.34 29.87
N SER A 552 4.55 18.24 30.61
CA SER A 552 3.84 17.03 30.16
C SER A 552 4.47 16.30 28.97
N LEU A 553 5.69 16.64 28.54
CA LEU A 553 6.42 15.90 27.52
C LEU A 553 7.54 15.06 28.17
N ALA A 554 7.39 13.74 28.09
CA ALA A 554 8.44 12.78 28.41
C ALA A 554 9.28 12.49 27.16
N THR A 555 10.60 12.67 27.25
CA THR A 555 11.56 12.38 26.19
C THR A 555 12.61 11.41 26.70
N PHE A 556 12.78 10.30 25.98
CA PHE A 556 13.78 9.26 26.25
C PHE A 556 14.99 9.45 25.34
N ALA A 557 16.19 9.16 25.85
CA ALA A 557 17.45 9.26 25.10
C ALA A 557 17.57 8.26 23.94
N SER A 558 16.82 7.16 24.00
CA SER A 558 16.76 6.13 22.97
C SER A 558 15.31 5.67 22.77
N PRO A 559 14.94 5.21 21.56
CA PRO A 559 13.61 4.67 21.28
C PRO A 559 13.18 3.60 22.29
N LEU A 560 11.91 3.66 22.70
CA LEU A 560 11.25 2.63 23.50
C LEU A 560 10.66 1.53 22.62
N GLN A 561 10.26 0.42 23.24
CA GLN A 561 9.57 -0.67 22.55
C GLN A 561 8.24 -0.19 21.97
N GLU A 562 7.87 -0.73 20.80
CA GLU A 562 6.69 -0.27 20.06
C GLU A 562 5.35 -0.69 20.69
N ASN A 563 5.36 -1.55 21.72
CA ASN A 563 4.18 -1.93 22.51
C ASN A 563 3.99 -1.08 23.79
N ILE A 564 4.77 0.00 23.95
CA ILE A 564 4.59 1.02 24.99
C ILE A 564 3.75 2.17 24.44
N GLY A 565 2.74 2.59 25.20
CA GLY A 565 1.80 3.61 24.75
C GLY A 565 0.84 4.10 25.83
N VAL A 566 -0.31 4.60 25.40
CA VAL A 566 -1.33 5.21 26.27
C VAL A 566 -1.72 4.34 27.47
N GLY A 567 -1.77 4.97 28.63
CA GLY A 567 -2.09 4.35 29.91
C GLY A 567 -0.91 3.69 30.62
N ASP A 568 0.23 3.47 29.98
CA ASP A 568 1.42 2.93 30.66
C ASP A 568 1.97 3.91 31.69
N VAL A 569 2.45 3.35 32.81
CA VAL A 569 2.90 4.11 33.98
C VAL A 569 4.40 4.23 33.96
N ILE A 570 4.89 5.46 33.88
CA ILE A 570 6.30 5.82 34.11
C ILE A 570 6.44 6.16 35.59
N GLN A 571 7.14 5.33 36.36
CA GLN A 571 7.55 5.67 37.71
C GLN A 571 8.98 6.21 37.69
N TYR A 572 9.26 7.26 38.47
CA TYR A 572 10.56 7.92 38.47
C TYR A 572 10.88 8.60 39.80
N ASP A 573 12.17 8.85 40.02
CA ASP A 573 12.75 9.59 41.14
C ASP A 573 12.73 11.10 40.84
N SER A 574 11.83 11.85 41.45
CA SER A 574 11.53 13.24 41.09
C SER A 574 12.55 14.25 41.58
N ASP A 575 13.28 13.94 42.67
CA ASP A 575 14.22 14.85 43.33
C ASP A 575 15.66 14.33 43.39
N SER A 576 15.91 13.14 42.81
CA SER A 576 17.21 12.45 42.76
C SER A 576 17.74 12.01 44.13
N ASP A 577 16.87 11.77 45.11
CA ASP A 577 17.24 11.23 46.43
C ASP A 577 17.48 9.71 46.43
N GLY A 578 17.16 9.04 45.32
CA GLY A 578 17.30 7.62 45.14
C GLY A 578 16.07 6.80 45.54
N ILE A 579 14.91 7.42 45.69
CA ILE A 579 13.62 6.78 45.98
C ILE A 579 12.68 7.08 44.81
N ILE A 580 11.86 6.11 44.43
CA ILE A 580 10.76 6.37 43.48
C ILE A 580 9.64 7.04 44.26
N ASP A 581 9.26 8.26 43.87
CA ASP A 581 8.31 9.13 44.57
C ASP A 581 7.31 9.82 43.62
N ALA A 582 7.46 9.66 42.30
CA ALA A 582 6.53 10.19 41.31
C ALA A 582 6.14 9.17 40.22
N ILE A 583 4.96 9.39 39.64
CA ILE A 583 4.44 8.66 38.48
C ILE A 583 3.86 9.62 37.44
N ALA A 584 3.90 9.18 36.19
CA ALA A 584 3.16 9.78 35.09
C ALA A 584 2.61 8.70 34.15
N PHE A 585 1.42 8.92 33.61
CA PHE A 585 0.74 8.05 32.66
C PHE A 585 0.90 8.62 31.26
N ILE A 586 1.14 7.76 30.27
CA ILE A 586 1.18 8.15 28.87
C ILE A 586 -0.24 8.47 28.39
N HIS A 587 -0.43 9.66 27.82
CA HIS A 587 -1.69 10.14 27.25
C HIS A 587 -1.65 10.21 25.72
N ALA A 588 -0.46 10.31 25.12
CA ALA A 588 -0.26 10.15 23.68
C ALA A 588 1.18 9.79 23.37
N ARG A 589 1.39 9.03 22.31
CA ARG A 589 2.69 8.77 21.68
C ARG A 589 2.92 9.81 20.57
N ILE A 590 4.07 10.47 20.61
CA ILE A 590 4.49 11.43 19.58
C ILE A 590 5.51 10.79 18.64
N SER A 591 6.44 10.02 19.19
CA SER A 591 7.41 9.20 18.46
C SER A 591 7.90 8.07 19.35
N ALA A 592 8.78 7.20 18.84
CA ALA A 592 9.35 6.11 19.63
C ALA A 592 10.11 6.59 20.88
N SER A 593 10.53 7.86 20.94
CA SER A 593 11.25 8.43 22.08
C SER A 593 10.51 9.58 22.78
N GLN A 594 9.30 9.95 22.35
CA GLN A 594 8.58 11.10 22.91
C GLN A 594 7.10 10.80 23.16
N TYR A 595 6.63 11.14 24.35
CA TYR A 595 5.30 10.84 24.83
C TYR A 595 4.72 12.01 25.61
N MET A 596 3.44 12.32 25.37
CA MET A 596 2.68 13.20 26.23
C MET A 596 2.24 12.44 27.47
N VAL A 597 2.41 13.03 28.64
CA VAL A 597 2.21 12.38 29.93
C VAL A 597 1.50 13.28 30.94
N LYS A 598 0.73 12.66 31.83
CA LYS A 598 0.01 13.34 32.92
C LYS A 598 0.13 12.57 34.23
N THR A 599 -0.09 13.22 35.36
CA THR A 599 -0.22 12.53 36.66
C THR A 599 -1.55 11.76 36.74
N ALA A 600 -1.76 11.01 37.82
CA ALA A 600 -2.97 10.22 38.03
C ALA A 600 -4.28 11.05 37.96
N ASP A 601 -4.22 12.31 38.40
CA ASP A 601 -5.29 13.31 38.40
C ASP A 601 -5.26 14.23 37.16
N ALA A 602 -4.62 13.78 36.07
CA ALA A 602 -4.51 14.50 34.80
C ALA A 602 -3.80 15.88 34.87
N SER A 603 -3.04 16.14 35.94
CA SER A 603 -2.22 17.35 36.07
C SER A 603 -0.83 17.21 35.41
N THR A 604 -0.03 18.28 35.43
CA THR A 604 1.32 18.29 34.85
C THR A 604 2.31 17.60 35.80
N PRO A 605 3.07 16.58 35.35
CA PRO A 605 4.01 15.88 36.22
C PRO A 605 5.23 16.72 36.62
N VAL A 606 5.87 16.32 37.73
CA VAL A 606 7.08 16.98 38.24
C VAL A 606 8.23 16.84 37.22
N PRO A 607 8.85 17.95 36.78
CA PRO A 607 9.93 17.91 35.79
C PRO A 607 11.18 17.20 36.31
N VAL A 608 11.85 16.45 35.43
CA VAL A 608 13.15 15.82 35.72
C VAL A 608 14.10 15.96 34.53
N TYR A 609 15.41 15.99 34.79
CA TYR A 609 16.43 16.16 33.76
C TYR A 609 17.45 15.03 33.79
N ASN A 610 17.59 14.31 32.68
CA ASN A 610 18.50 13.18 32.51
C ASN A 610 18.37 12.13 33.64
N ASN A 611 17.15 11.85 34.09
CA ASN A 611 16.90 10.88 35.13
C ASN A 611 17.17 9.46 34.60
N LEU A 612 17.95 8.65 35.32
CA LEU A 612 18.24 7.24 34.99
C LEU A 612 17.48 6.26 35.90
N ARG A 613 16.77 6.77 36.89
CA ARG A 613 16.00 6.00 37.87
C ARG A 613 14.52 6.10 37.57
N TRP A 614 14.15 5.50 36.46
CA TRP A 614 12.77 5.36 36.02
C TRP A 614 12.52 3.95 35.47
N SER A 615 11.26 3.57 35.45
CA SER A 615 10.80 2.32 34.84
C SER A 615 9.35 2.45 34.38
N ILE A 616 8.97 1.67 33.37
CA ILE A 616 7.64 1.70 32.77
C ILE A 616 6.92 0.38 33.02
N TYR A 617 5.66 0.44 33.43
CA TYR A 617 4.82 -0.73 33.73
C TYR A 617 3.44 -0.58 33.10
N ARG A 618 2.74 -1.72 32.95
CA ARG A 618 1.27 -1.70 32.84
C ARG A 618 0.67 -1.21 34.15
N ALA A 619 -0.38 -0.38 34.09
CA ALA A 619 -1.06 0.08 35.31
C ALA A 619 -1.72 -1.09 36.06
N TYR A 620 -2.29 -2.03 35.31
CA TYR A 620 -3.01 -3.19 35.82
C TYR A 620 -2.61 -4.50 35.15
N THR A 621 -2.70 -5.59 35.91
CA THR A 621 -2.30 -6.95 35.49
C THR A 621 -3.46 -7.83 35.04
N SER A 622 -4.68 -7.30 35.00
CA SER A 622 -5.85 -7.89 34.35
C SER A 622 -6.97 -6.84 34.29
N LEU A 623 -7.94 -7.03 33.41
CA LEU A 623 -9.08 -6.10 33.31
C LEU A 623 -9.93 -6.12 34.59
N ARG A 624 -10.05 -7.28 35.24
CA ARG A 624 -10.69 -7.39 36.56
C ARG A 624 -9.96 -6.59 37.64
N ASN A 625 -8.63 -6.59 37.61
CA ASN A 625 -7.84 -5.80 38.55
C ASN A 625 -8.00 -4.30 38.28
N ALA A 626 -8.07 -3.90 37.01
CA ALA A 626 -8.29 -2.52 36.61
C ALA A 626 -9.62 -1.98 37.13
N GLU A 627 -10.68 -2.77 37.00
CA GLU A 627 -12.00 -2.43 37.53
C GLU A 627 -12.00 -2.35 39.06
N ALA A 628 -11.37 -3.31 39.74
CA ALA A 628 -11.28 -3.35 41.20
C ALA A 628 -10.28 -2.34 41.81
N GLY A 629 -9.57 -1.54 41.01
CA GLY A 629 -8.50 -0.65 41.48
C GLY A 629 -7.28 -1.39 42.06
N LEU A 630 -7.07 -2.66 41.69
CA LEU A 630 -5.97 -3.50 42.16
C LEU A 630 -4.74 -3.33 41.27
N GLU A 631 -3.96 -2.30 41.56
CA GLU A 631 -2.82 -1.88 40.76
C GLU A 631 -1.69 -2.92 40.68
N ASN A 632 -0.88 -2.81 39.63
CA ASN A 632 0.28 -3.67 39.39
C ASN A 632 1.29 -3.63 40.54
N GLU A 633 1.53 -4.77 41.18
CA GLU A 633 2.45 -4.87 42.32
C GLU A 633 3.93 -4.60 41.97
N GLY A 634 4.28 -4.60 40.68
CA GLY A 634 5.58 -4.17 40.17
C GLY A 634 5.84 -2.66 40.29
N ILE A 635 4.79 -1.85 40.40
CA ILE A 635 4.89 -0.40 40.64
C ILE A 635 5.31 -0.16 42.09
N ASP A 636 6.23 0.77 42.32
CA ASP A 636 6.80 1.05 43.64
C ASP A 636 5.70 1.43 44.65
N VAL A 637 5.77 0.85 45.85
CA VAL A 637 4.76 1.02 46.91
C VAL A 637 4.56 2.47 47.33
N ASN A 638 5.55 3.34 47.14
CA ASN A 638 5.46 4.76 47.51
C ASN A 638 4.57 5.57 46.56
N VAL A 639 4.36 5.08 45.33
CA VAL A 639 3.61 5.77 44.27
C VAL A 639 2.40 4.97 43.78
N ARG A 640 2.29 3.70 44.23
CA ARG A 640 1.10 2.87 44.14
C ARG A 640 -0.03 3.48 44.98
N ASN A 641 -1.28 3.16 44.66
CA ASN A 641 -2.55 3.75 45.12
C ASN A 641 -2.94 5.06 44.41
N PHE A 642 -2.79 5.08 43.10
CA PHE A 642 -3.25 6.17 42.22
C PHE A 642 -4.76 6.13 41.91
N ASP A 643 -5.44 4.99 42.07
CA ASP A 643 -6.90 4.86 41.87
C ASP A 643 -7.63 4.32 43.12
N PRO A 644 -7.88 5.16 44.16
CA PRO A 644 -8.30 4.71 45.50
C PRO A 644 -9.82 4.50 45.67
N TRP A 645 -10.54 4.03 44.65
CA TRP A 645 -11.99 3.79 44.73
C TRP A 645 -12.36 2.55 45.57
N ASP A 646 -13.64 2.41 45.91
CA ASP A 646 -14.11 1.37 46.82
C ASP A 646 -14.06 -0.05 46.20
N VAL A 647 -14.27 -1.06 47.06
CA VAL A 647 -14.07 -2.50 46.75
C VAL A 647 -15.05 -3.03 45.69
N TYR A 648 -16.00 -2.23 45.21
CA TYR A 648 -16.96 -2.60 44.16
C TYR A 648 -16.71 -1.90 42.82
N GLY A 649 -15.53 -1.27 42.69
CA GLY A 649 -15.08 -0.62 41.45
C GLY A 649 -15.84 0.66 41.13
N GLY A 650 -15.13 1.62 40.56
CA GLY A 650 -15.75 2.78 39.93
C GLY A 650 -15.80 4.08 40.73
N LYS A 651 -16.01 5.14 39.95
CA LYS A 651 -15.93 6.55 40.34
C LYS A 651 -17.15 7.29 39.80
N ASP A 652 -17.52 8.38 40.46
CA ASP A 652 -18.46 9.34 39.88
C ASP A 652 -17.76 10.18 38.81
N LEU A 653 -17.86 9.75 37.55
CA LEU A 653 -17.20 10.38 36.41
C LEU A 653 -17.88 11.70 36.03
N ILE A 654 -19.19 11.80 36.24
CA ILE A 654 -19.95 13.03 35.98
C ILE A 654 -19.48 14.14 36.91
N SER A 655 -19.50 13.89 38.23
CA SER A 655 -19.09 14.90 39.22
C SER A 655 -17.60 15.22 39.14
N ALA A 656 -16.78 14.28 38.67
CA ALA A 656 -15.35 14.48 38.45
C ALA A 656 -15.04 15.24 37.16
N GLU A 657 -16.01 15.40 36.25
CA GLU A 657 -15.75 15.89 34.90
C GLU A 657 -14.63 15.07 34.24
N GLU A 658 -14.76 13.75 34.26
CA GLU A 658 -13.78 12.81 33.70
C GLU A 658 -14.45 11.76 32.81
N PHE A 659 -13.68 11.17 31.92
CA PHE A 659 -14.03 9.89 31.31
C PHE A 659 -12.81 8.97 31.34
N TYR A 660 -13.05 7.67 31.49
CA TYR A 660 -12.02 6.73 31.91
C TYR A 660 -11.69 5.73 30.81
N ASN A 661 -10.41 5.63 30.43
CA ASN A 661 -9.92 4.78 29.36
C ASN A 661 -9.01 3.68 29.92
N PHE A 662 -9.44 2.43 29.78
CA PHE A 662 -8.63 1.24 29.99
C PHE A 662 -8.07 0.76 28.65
N ALA A 663 -6.79 1.02 28.43
CA ALA A 663 -6.04 0.61 27.25
C ALA A 663 -5.51 -0.82 27.43
N CYS A 664 -6.03 -1.78 26.67
CA CYS A 664 -5.72 -3.19 26.79
C CYS A 664 -4.62 -3.62 25.81
N TYR A 665 -3.53 -4.20 26.33
CA TYR A 665 -2.33 -4.57 25.58
C TYR A 665 -2.18 -6.07 25.43
N ALA A 666 -1.72 -6.51 24.25
CA ALA A 666 -1.58 -7.91 23.84
C ALA A 666 -0.36 -8.60 24.49
N ASP A 667 -0.23 -8.50 25.81
CA ASP A 667 0.90 -9.07 26.58
C ASP A 667 0.76 -10.59 26.75
N ASP A 668 -0.37 -11.05 27.32
CA ASP A 668 -0.74 -12.47 27.48
C ASP A 668 -2.28 -12.58 27.58
N THR A 669 -2.80 -13.81 27.54
CA THR A 669 -4.24 -14.09 27.60
C THR A 669 -4.81 -13.80 29.00
N ASP A 670 -5.74 -12.85 29.09
CA ASP A 670 -6.41 -12.53 30.34
C ASP A 670 -7.43 -13.62 30.71
N ARG A 671 -7.17 -14.30 31.83
CA ARG A 671 -8.01 -15.40 32.35
C ARG A 671 -9.09 -14.94 33.33
N SER A 672 -9.22 -13.63 33.55
CA SER A 672 -10.21 -13.06 34.46
C SER A 672 -11.54 -12.77 33.77
N TYR A 673 -12.63 -12.75 34.53
CA TYR A 673 -13.88 -12.12 34.11
C TYR A 673 -14.02 -10.77 34.80
N VAL A 674 -14.77 -9.85 34.20
CA VAL A 674 -14.97 -8.50 34.75
C VAL A 674 -16.45 -8.14 34.76
N THR A 675 -16.87 -7.45 35.81
CA THR A 675 -18.16 -6.75 35.88
C THR A 675 -17.82 -5.28 35.97
N ILE A 676 -18.33 -4.48 35.05
CA ILE A 676 -18.21 -3.01 35.06
C ILE A 676 -19.41 -2.50 35.85
N ASP A 677 -19.20 -2.31 37.14
CA ASP A 677 -20.16 -1.76 38.10
C ASP A 677 -19.54 -0.64 38.96
N GLY A 678 -20.42 0.12 39.63
CA GLY A 678 -20.06 1.19 40.57
C GLY A 678 -19.61 2.52 39.95
N TRP A 679 -19.66 2.67 38.63
CA TRP A 679 -19.40 3.93 37.92
C TRP A 679 -20.67 4.78 37.78
N ILE A 680 -20.57 6.08 38.03
CA ILE A 680 -21.62 7.04 37.67
C ILE A 680 -21.21 7.71 36.36
N THR A 681 -21.89 7.34 35.28
CA THR A 681 -21.54 7.68 33.90
C THR A 681 -22.63 8.49 33.19
N GLY A 682 -22.25 9.20 32.14
CA GLY A 682 -23.14 9.97 31.27
C GLY A 682 -22.61 10.02 29.83
N GLU A 683 -23.35 10.67 28.93
CA GLU A 683 -23.04 10.79 27.49
C GLU A 683 -21.61 11.28 27.21
N HIS A 684 -21.06 12.13 28.09
CA HIS A 684 -19.72 12.70 27.97
C HIS A 684 -18.74 12.19 29.05
N ASN A 685 -19.19 11.32 29.96
CA ASN A 685 -18.46 10.87 31.15
C ASN A 685 -18.60 9.35 31.25
N TYR A 686 -17.82 8.62 30.45
CA TYR A 686 -18.07 7.21 30.17
C TYR A 686 -16.83 6.36 30.48
N VAL A 687 -17.02 5.05 30.55
CA VAL A 687 -15.92 4.09 30.65
C VAL A 687 -15.64 3.52 29.28
N ARG A 688 -14.39 3.60 28.81
CA ARG A 688 -13.91 2.99 27.57
C ARG A 688 -12.90 1.90 27.90
N ILE A 689 -13.13 0.70 27.39
CA ILE A 689 -12.17 -0.41 27.42
C ILE A 689 -11.83 -0.71 25.97
N PHE A 690 -10.59 -0.49 25.57
CA PHE A 690 -10.19 -0.56 24.17
C PHE A 690 -8.78 -1.10 23.98
N SER A 691 -8.53 -1.74 22.84
CA SER A 691 -7.16 -2.05 22.39
C SER A 691 -6.57 -0.88 21.60
N PRO A 692 -5.45 -0.28 22.04
CA PRO A 692 -4.74 0.77 21.29
C PRO A 692 -4.38 0.32 19.88
N SER A 693 -4.60 1.17 18.88
CA SER A 693 -4.34 0.84 17.47
C SER A 693 -3.74 1.97 16.65
N LEU A 694 -3.88 3.22 17.09
CA LEU A 694 -3.37 4.36 16.34
C LEU A 694 -1.88 4.62 16.66
N PRO A 695 -1.10 5.17 15.71
CA PRO A 695 0.29 5.58 15.96
C PRO A 695 0.46 6.59 17.11
N SER A 696 -0.59 7.37 17.37
CA SER A 696 -0.69 8.32 18.49
C SER A 696 -1.00 7.64 19.84
N GLU A 697 -1.43 6.38 19.83
CA GLU A 697 -1.73 5.61 21.03
C GLU A 697 -0.59 4.64 21.37
N VAL A 698 -0.05 3.96 20.35
CA VAL A 698 0.97 2.90 20.47
C VAL A 698 1.79 2.80 19.18
N GLY A 699 2.97 2.19 19.23
CA GLY A 699 3.85 2.03 18.06
C GLY A 699 3.43 0.92 17.11
N ILE A 700 2.99 -0.22 17.65
CA ILE A 700 2.39 -1.35 16.94
C ILE A 700 0.99 -1.59 17.50
N SER A 701 -0.01 -1.72 16.63
CA SER A 701 -1.39 -1.98 17.01
C SER A 701 -1.51 -3.17 17.97
N GLN A 702 -2.25 -2.96 19.06
CA GLN A 702 -2.63 -3.97 20.04
C GLN A 702 -4.03 -4.51 19.78
N ARG A 703 -4.72 -3.99 18.76
CA ARG A 703 -6.00 -4.49 18.26
C ARG A 703 -5.77 -5.65 17.30
N HIS A 704 -6.70 -6.58 17.30
CA HIS A 704 -6.72 -7.67 16.31
C HIS A 704 -6.92 -7.18 14.88
N ASP A 705 -6.38 -7.94 13.93
CA ASP A 705 -6.55 -7.75 12.49
C ASP A 705 -7.83 -8.43 11.94
N GLY A 706 -8.68 -8.96 12.83
CA GLY A 706 -9.89 -9.70 12.48
C GLY A 706 -9.66 -11.21 12.31
N THR A 707 -8.44 -11.69 12.53
CA THR A 707 -8.10 -13.12 12.50
C THR A 707 -8.03 -13.72 13.91
N ILE A 708 -8.37 -15.01 14.02
CA ILE A 708 -8.33 -15.75 15.30
C ILE A 708 -6.90 -15.93 15.80
N ASP A 709 -5.96 -16.21 14.88
CA ASP A 709 -4.55 -16.48 15.18
C ASP A 709 -3.69 -15.20 15.21
N GLY A 710 -4.29 -14.04 14.95
CA GLY A 710 -3.64 -12.73 14.98
C GLY A 710 -3.34 -12.23 16.39
N THR A 711 -2.50 -11.19 16.44
CA THR A 711 -2.13 -10.46 17.66
C THR A 711 -3.34 -9.70 18.22
N GLY A 712 -3.35 -9.43 19.52
CA GLY A 712 -4.36 -8.57 20.15
C GLY A 712 -4.62 -8.95 21.59
N TYR A 713 -5.12 -8.00 22.40
CA TYR A 713 -5.52 -8.33 23.76
C TYR A 713 -6.67 -9.34 23.76
N GLU A 714 -6.45 -10.48 24.43
CA GLU A 714 -7.35 -11.63 24.41
C GLU A 714 -7.86 -11.95 25.80
N LEU A 715 -9.18 -11.92 25.96
CA LEU A 715 -9.89 -12.35 27.16
C LEU A 715 -10.39 -13.80 26.97
N CYS A 716 -9.94 -14.71 27.82
CA CYS A 716 -10.33 -16.12 27.82
C CYS A 716 -10.50 -16.65 29.26
N PRO A 717 -11.61 -16.32 29.93
CA PRO A 717 -11.80 -16.67 31.34
C PRO A 717 -11.85 -18.19 31.56
N ASP A 718 -11.12 -18.70 32.56
CA ASP A 718 -10.97 -20.15 32.79
C ASP A 718 -11.50 -20.64 34.15
N SER A 719 -12.03 -19.75 34.99
CA SER A 719 -12.44 -20.08 36.36
C SER A 719 -13.89 -20.59 36.48
N PRO A 720 -14.14 -21.73 37.16
CA PRO A 720 -15.49 -22.20 37.46
C PRO A 720 -16.15 -21.31 38.52
N GLY A 721 -16.88 -20.30 38.08
CA GLY A 721 -17.53 -19.32 38.96
C GLY A 721 -17.96 -18.03 38.26
N VAL A 722 -17.75 -17.92 36.95
CA VAL A 722 -18.17 -16.77 36.12
C VAL A 722 -19.64 -16.48 36.39
N PRO A 723 -19.99 -15.33 36.98
CA PRO A 723 -21.33 -15.13 37.51
C PRO A 723 -22.37 -15.21 36.40
N TYR A 724 -22.17 -14.53 35.27
CA TYR A 724 -23.11 -14.61 34.13
C TYR A 724 -22.48 -14.24 32.77
N SER A 725 -21.31 -13.61 32.69
CA SER A 725 -20.61 -13.33 31.42
C SER A 725 -19.11 -13.06 31.62
N PHE A 726 -18.34 -13.00 30.53
CA PHE A 726 -16.91 -12.68 30.59
C PHE A 726 -16.69 -11.19 30.87
N ILE A 727 -17.45 -10.35 30.16
CA ILE A 727 -17.61 -8.92 30.44
C ILE A 727 -19.09 -8.70 30.75
N GLN A 728 -19.40 -8.21 31.94
CA GLN A 728 -20.74 -7.77 32.33
C GLN A 728 -20.74 -6.25 32.46
N ILE A 729 -21.68 -5.58 31.81
CA ILE A 729 -21.83 -4.12 31.86
C ILE A 729 -23.08 -3.82 32.66
N GLU A 730 -22.89 -3.33 33.89
CA GLU A 730 -23.98 -2.90 34.78
C GLU A 730 -24.15 -1.39 34.80
N ASP A 731 -23.18 -0.61 34.31
CA ASP A 731 -23.29 0.84 34.21
C ASP A 731 -23.53 1.30 32.76
N PRO A 732 -24.39 2.31 32.55
CA PRO A 732 -24.66 2.85 31.22
C PRO A 732 -23.41 3.54 30.66
N TYR A 733 -23.45 3.97 29.40
CA TYR A 733 -22.35 4.69 28.75
C TYR A 733 -21.00 3.97 28.96
N THR A 734 -20.95 2.69 28.56
CA THR A 734 -19.72 1.90 28.56
C THR A 734 -19.39 1.50 27.12
N VAL A 735 -18.13 1.72 26.73
CA VAL A 735 -17.61 1.38 25.41
C VAL A 735 -16.64 0.20 25.53
N ILE A 736 -16.89 -0.87 24.76
CA ILE A 736 -15.98 -2.02 24.62
C ILE A 736 -15.54 -2.12 23.17
N GLU A 737 -14.24 -2.00 22.93
CA GLU A 737 -13.72 -1.83 21.58
C GLU A 737 -12.46 -2.66 21.28
N GLY A 738 -12.45 -3.38 20.15
CA GLY A 738 -11.21 -3.97 19.62
C GLY A 738 -10.64 -5.13 20.44
N ILE A 739 -11.48 -5.80 21.25
CA ILE A 739 -11.07 -6.87 22.16
C ILE A 739 -11.26 -8.25 21.50
N LYS A 740 -10.28 -9.14 21.60
CA LYS A 740 -10.47 -10.57 21.30
C LYS A 740 -11.11 -11.24 22.51
N ILE A 741 -12.19 -11.98 22.29
CA ILE A 741 -12.86 -12.76 23.34
C ILE A 741 -12.98 -14.20 22.88
N LYS A 742 -12.30 -15.08 23.61
CA LYS A 742 -12.27 -16.51 23.33
C LYS A 742 -13.14 -17.26 24.32
N ALA A 743 -14.09 -18.01 23.80
CA ALA A 743 -14.83 -18.99 24.59
C ALA A 743 -14.08 -20.33 24.58
N GLU A 744 -13.33 -20.61 25.64
CA GLU A 744 -12.78 -21.95 25.91
C GLU A 744 -13.32 -22.50 27.23
N ASN A 745 -13.37 -23.83 27.31
CA ASN A 745 -13.72 -24.62 28.49
C ASN A 745 -15.24 -24.69 28.76
N ASN A 746 -15.70 -25.87 29.21
CA ASN A 746 -17.10 -26.18 29.59
C ASN A 746 -17.60 -25.40 30.82
N ILE A 747 -17.41 -24.08 30.86
CA ILE A 747 -17.75 -23.19 31.97
C ILE A 747 -19.12 -22.60 31.68
N ARG A 748 -20.06 -22.62 32.65
CA ARG A 748 -21.39 -22.05 32.42
C ARG A 748 -21.38 -20.53 32.47
N TYR A 749 -21.78 -19.88 31.38
CA TYR A 749 -21.99 -18.43 31.29
C TYR A 749 -23.22 -18.09 30.42
N SER A 750 -23.74 -16.87 30.53
CA SER A 750 -24.84 -16.37 29.70
C SER A 750 -24.36 -15.67 28.44
N ALA A 751 -23.24 -14.94 28.48
CA ALA A 751 -22.70 -14.26 27.30
C ALA A 751 -21.20 -13.97 27.39
N ALA A 752 -20.55 -13.63 26.28
CA ALA A 752 -19.18 -13.12 26.30
C ALA A 752 -19.28 -11.68 26.81
N ILE A 753 -20.11 -10.89 26.13
CA ILE A 753 -20.45 -9.53 26.56
C ILE A 753 -21.93 -9.49 26.92
N TYR A 754 -22.24 -9.09 28.16
CA TYR A 754 -23.60 -8.90 28.63
C TYR A 754 -23.86 -7.45 29.04
N LEU A 755 -24.67 -6.76 28.26
CA LEU A 755 -25.19 -5.42 28.56
C LEU A 755 -26.46 -5.62 29.40
N LYS A 756 -26.32 -5.44 30.71
CA LYS A 756 -27.43 -5.50 31.67
C LYS A 756 -28.11 -4.14 31.81
N LYS A 757 -27.34 -3.06 31.69
CA LYS A 757 -27.83 -1.70 31.42
C LYS A 757 -27.21 -1.22 30.12
N ALA A 758 -28.03 -0.94 29.11
CA ALA A 758 -27.55 -0.76 27.74
C ALA A 758 -27.49 0.71 27.29
N ASN A 759 -28.04 1.62 28.09
CA ASN A 759 -28.24 3.03 27.72
C ASN A 759 -26.90 3.67 27.32
N GLY A 760 -26.81 4.18 26.09
CA GLY A 760 -25.62 4.86 25.57
C GLY A 760 -24.36 4.00 25.46
N SER A 761 -24.44 2.68 25.71
CA SER A 761 -23.29 1.77 25.64
C SER A 761 -23.00 1.33 24.21
N MET A 762 -21.72 1.15 23.90
CA MET A 762 -21.24 0.82 22.55
C MET A 762 -20.31 -0.38 22.57
N ILE A 763 -20.63 -1.40 21.79
CA ILE A 763 -19.83 -2.61 21.63
C ILE A 763 -19.39 -2.70 20.19
N GLU A 764 -18.10 -2.49 19.96
CA GLU A 764 -17.62 -2.33 18.59
C GLU A 764 -16.28 -2.96 18.27
N ASN A 765 -16.11 -3.34 17.00
CA ASN A 765 -14.84 -3.81 16.45
C ASN A 765 -14.24 -5.01 17.21
N ASN A 766 -15.04 -5.81 17.94
CA ASN A 766 -14.54 -6.94 18.73
C ASN A 766 -14.55 -8.24 17.92
N LEU A 767 -13.63 -9.15 18.25
CA LEU A 767 -13.56 -10.50 17.70
C LEU A 767 -13.94 -11.53 18.76
N ILE A 768 -15.11 -12.14 18.64
CA ILE A 768 -15.61 -13.16 19.57
C ILE A 768 -15.63 -14.50 18.86
N TYR A 769 -14.93 -15.51 19.39
CA TYR A 769 -14.75 -16.77 18.66
C TYR A 769 -14.77 -18.00 19.57
N HIS A 770 -14.87 -19.16 18.92
CA HIS A 770 -15.16 -20.46 19.55
C HIS A 770 -16.47 -20.45 20.34
N TRP A 771 -17.42 -19.61 19.92
CA TRP A 771 -18.65 -19.40 20.65
C TRP A 771 -19.61 -20.60 20.54
N GLY A 772 -20.26 -20.99 21.64
CA GLY A 772 -21.35 -21.96 21.62
C GLY A 772 -20.99 -23.38 22.10
N ASP A 773 -20.14 -23.53 23.12
CA ASP A 773 -20.05 -24.78 23.87
C ASP A 773 -21.37 -25.11 24.63
N ARG A 774 -21.45 -26.28 25.29
CA ARG A 774 -22.67 -26.85 25.93
C ARG A 774 -23.37 -25.97 26.98
N THR A 775 -22.91 -24.74 27.24
CA THR A 775 -23.34 -23.95 28.39
C THR A 775 -23.63 -22.46 28.17
N ALA A 776 -23.26 -21.86 27.02
CA ALA A 776 -23.36 -20.43 26.73
C ALA A 776 -24.70 -20.00 26.10
N TYR A 777 -25.32 -18.84 26.41
CA TYR A 777 -26.58 -18.44 25.74
C TYR A 777 -26.43 -17.51 24.52
N SER A 778 -25.53 -16.51 24.53
CA SER A 778 -25.38 -15.56 23.40
C SER A 778 -24.00 -14.89 23.37
N ALA A 779 -23.35 -14.70 22.21
CA ALA A 779 -21.99 -14.09 22.20
C ALA A 779 -22.03 -12.66 22.73
N ILE A 780 -22.94 -11.87 22.16
CA ILE A 780 -23.34 -10.58 22.72
C ILE A 780 -24.79 -10.67 23.16
N LYS A 781 -25.05 -10.29 24.40
CA LYS A 781 -26.39 -10.22 24.96
C LYS A 781 -26.67 -8.81 25.42
N CYS A 782 -27.75 -8.22 24.95
CA CYS A 782 -28.23 -6.93 25.41
C CYS A 782 -29.63 -7.10 26.00
N HIS A 783 -29.78 -6.68 27.26
CA HIS A 783 -31.05 -6.49 27.95
C HIS A 783 -31.21 -4.99 28.19
N GLY A 784 -32.25 -4.36 27.63
CA GLY A 784 -32.52 -2.93 27.82
C GLY A 784 -32.64 -2.54 29.31
N GLY A 785 -32.21 -1.33 29.65
CA GLY A 785 -32.26 -0.80 31.01
C GLY A 785 -33.68 -0.44 31.43
N ASN A 786 -33.92 -0.21 32.73
CA ASN A 786 -35.24 0.19 33.25
C ASN A 786 -35.53 1.70 33.10
N GLU A 787 -34.65 2.47 32.48
CA GLU A 787 -34.69 3.93 32.53
C GLU A 787 -34.47 4.56 31.15
N THR A 788 -35.26 5.59 30.87
CA THR A 788 -35.28 6.38 29.63
C THR A 788 -33.96 7.11 29.38
N ALA A 789 -33.33 6.97 28.20
CA ALA A 789 -32.95 8.13 27.35
C ALA A 789 -32.23 7.79 26.03
N GLU A 790 -31.30 6.85 25.94
CA GLU A 790 -30.42 6.68 24.75
C GLU A 790 -30.23 5.22 24.34
N GLY A 791 -30.03 4.99 23.03
CA GLY A 791 -29.93 3.64 22.48
C GLY A 791 -28.58 2.97 22.70
N ALA A 792 -28.56 1.64 22.63
CA ALA A 792 -27.35 0.83 22.68
C ALA A 792 -26.84 0.51 21.27
N TYR A 793 -25.53 0.52 21.07
CA TYR A 793 -24.90 0.25 19.78
C TYR A 793 -24.08 -1.04 19.85
N ILE A 794 -24.35 -1.96 18.94
CA ILE A 794 -23.58 -3.19 18.74
C ILE A 794 -23.16 -3.19 17.27
N GLN A 795 -21.90 -2.84 17.00
CA GLN A 795 -21.47 -2.57 15.63
C GLN A 795 -20.11 -3.16 15.24
N ASN A 796 -19.94 -3.51 13.95
CA ASN A 796 -18.64 -3.91 13.40
C ASN A 796 -17.96 -5.09 14.14
N ASN A 797 -18.71 -5.93 14.85
CA ASN A 797 -18.15 -7.07 15.57
C ASN A 797 -18.09 -8.30 14.66
N ILE A 798 -17.05 -9.13 14.84
CA ILE A 798 -16.92 -10.44 14.19
C ILE A 798 -17.20 -11.52 15.24
N ILE A 799 -18.18 -12.38 14.96
CA ILE A 799 -18.60 -13.46 15.85
C ILE A 799 -18.50 -14.79 15.10
N TYR A 800 -17.63 -15.67 15.58
CA TYR A 800 -17.40 -16.99 15.02
C TYR A 800 -17.83 -18.10 16.00
N GLY A 801 -18.87 -18.85 15.62
CA GLY A 801 -19.36 -19.99 16.38
C GLY A 801 -18.53 -21.26 16.24
N ASN A 802 -18.75 -22.20 17.14
CA ASN A 802 -18.16 -23.54 17.10
C ASN A 802 -18.86 -24.44 16.05
N SER A 803 -18.13 -25.38 15.46
CA SER A 803 -18.59 -26.29 14.40
C SER A 803 -19.51 -27.43 14.85
N GLU A 804 -19.78 -27.56 16.15
CA GLU A 804 -20.66 -28.60 16.68
C GLU A 804 -22.13 -28.14 16.75
N THR A 805 -23.05 -28.99 16.29
CA THR A 805 -24.50 -28.76 16.43
C THR A 805 -24.92 -28.81 17.88
N GLN A 806 -25.59 -27.75 18.33
CA GLN A 806 -25.90 -27.55 19.74
C GLN A 806 -27.34 -27.97 20.09
N THR A 807 -27.51 -28.60 21.24
CA THR A 807 -28.83 -29.09 21.73
C THR A 807 -29.67 -28.02 22.44
N ARG A 808 -29.09 -26.85 22.71
CA ARG A 808 -29.71 -25.70 23.37
C ARG A 808 -29.81 -24.51 22.43
N THR A 809 -30.69 -23.56 22.74
CA THR A 809 -30.93 -22.35 21.94
C THR A 809 -29.89 -21.27 22.26
N TYR A 810 -28.98 -21.03 21.33
CA TYR A 810 -27.86 -20.10 21.37
C TYR A 810 -27.92 -19.08 20.24
N TYR A 811 -27.40 -17.89 20.52
CA TYR A 811 -27.43 -16.75 19.61
C TYR A 811 -26.01 -16.22 19.37
N GLY A 812 -25.70 -15.73 18.18
CA GLY A 812 -24.53 -14.86 18.00
C GLY A 812 -24.75 -13.54 18.73
N ILE A 813 -25.76 -12.78 18.30
CA ILE A 813 -26.21 -11.56 18.98
C ILE A 813 -27.66 -11.75 19.43
N LYS A 814 -27.92 -11.48 20.71
CA LYS A 814 -29.28 -11.41 21.26
C LYS A 814 -29.52 -10.02 21.82
N ALA A 815 -30.18 -9.19 21.03
CA ALA A 815 -30.55 -7.84 21.41
C ALA A 815 -32.05 -7.79 21.78
N LYS A 816 -32.33 -7.79 23.08
CA LYS A 816 -33.68 -7.62 23.62
C LYS A 816 -33.74 -6.32 24.44
N SER A 817 -34.56 -5.37 24.02
CA SER A 817 -34.78 -4.16 24.79
C SER A 817 -36.26 -4.00 25.13
N TYR A 818 -36.53 -3.62 26.37
CA TYR A 818 -37.87 -3.33 26.87
C TYR A 818 -38.18 -1.82 26.79
N TYR A 819 -37.16 -0.96 26.86
CA TYR A 819 -37.34 0.48 27.08
C TYR A 819 -36.42 1.39 26.24
N ASP A 820 -35.38 0.85 25.59
CA ASP A 820 -34.37 1.61 24.83
C ASP A 820 -34.34 1.20 23.35
N ASP A 821 -33.89 2.12 22.49
CA ASP A 821 -33.60 1.77 21.10
C ASP A 821 -32.30 0.93 21.06
N VAL A 822 -32.23 -0.06 20.17
CA VAL A 822 -31.00 -0.86 19.99
C VAL A 822 -30.61 -0.89 18.54
N TYR A 823 -29.37 -0.52 18.27
CA TYR A 823 -28.74 -0.49 16.96
C TYR A 823 -27.80 -1.67 16.85
N VAL A 824 -28.08 -2.57 15.92
CA VAL A 824 -27.22 -3.70 15.57
C VAL A 824 -26.76 -3.49 14.14
N LEU A 825 -25.51 -3.06 13.95
CA LEU A 825 -25.02 -2.50 12.69
C LEU A 825 -23.78 -3.24 12.19
N ASN A 826 -23.71 -3.65 10.93
CA ASN A 826 -22.47 -4.10 10.29
C ASN A 826 -21.70 -5.24 11.01
N ASN A 827 -22.39 -6.08 11.78
CA ASN A 827 -21.75 -7.22 12.44
C ASN A 827 -21.66 -8.41 11.47
N SER A 828 -20.57 -9.18 11.58
CA SER A 828 -20.40 -10.45 10.87
C SER A 828 -20.57 -11.62 11.85
N VAL A 829 -21.59 -12.45 11.63
CA VAL A 829 -21.93 -13.59 12.50
C VAL A 829 -21.94 -14.87 11.69
N TYR A 830 -21.04 -15.79 12.02
CA TYR A 830 -20.85 -17.02 11.28
C TYR A 830 -20.89 -18.27 12.17
N ASN A 831 -21.43 -19.35 11.63
CA ASN A 831 -21.36 -20.71 12.19
C ASN A 831 -22.02 -20.89 13.58
N ILE A 832 -23.14 -20.22 13.84
CA ILE A 832 -23.99 -20.44 15.01
C ILE A 832 -24.97 -21.58 14.73
N LEU A 833 -24.54 -22.82 15.01
CA LEU A 833 -25.29 -24.05 14.73
C LEU A 833 -26.27 -24.43 15.85
N SER A 834 -27.23 -23.55 16.14
CA SER A 834 -28.28 -23.81 17.13
C SER A 834 -29.62 -23.16 16.75
N ALA A 835 -30.72 -23.62 17.36
CA ALA A 835 -32.07 -23.08 17.18
C ALA A 835 -32.24 -21.57 17.51
N GLY A 836 -31.26 -20.89 18.10
CA GLY A 836 -31.32 -19.44 18.31
C GLY A 836 -30.74 -18.60 17.16
N GLY A 837 -29.89 -19.20 16.30
CA GLY A 837 -29.39 -18.55 15.09
C GLY A 837 -28.35 -17.44 15.29
N GLY A 838 -28.04 -16.72 14.21
CA GLY A 838 -27.05 -15.65 14.13
C GLY A 838 -27.44 -14.43 14.97
N ILE A 839 -28.41 -13.64 14.50
CA ILE A 839 -28.87 -12.43 15.19
C ILE A 839 -30.35 -12.55 15.56
N ALA A 840 -30.68 -12.34 16.83
CA ALA A 840 -32.04 -12.27 17.32
C ALA A 840 -32.36 -10.89 17.92
N MET A 841 -33.48 -10.32 17.45
CA MET A 841 -34.00 -9.03 17.93
C MET A 841 -35.49 -9.12 18.28
N GLY A 842 -35.88 -8.60 19.44
CA GLY A 842 -37.28 -8.61 19.87
C GLY A 842 -37.57 -8.20 21.31
N GLY A 843 -38.77 -7.66 21.55
CA GLY A 843 -39.32 -7.35 22.88
C GLY A 843 -40.47 -8.30 23.25
N ASP A 844 -40.56 -8.66 24.53
CA ASP A 844 -41.74 -9.34 25.08
C ASP A 844 -42.77 -8.26 25.47
N SER A 845 -43.85 -8.14 24.68
CA SER A 845 -45.09 -7.37 24.94
C SER A 845 -45.05 -5.82 25.00
N ASP A 846 -46.00 -5.21 24.28
CA ASP A 846 -46.68 -3.89 24.40
C ASP A 846 -45.91 -2.58 24.67
N TYR A 847 -44.58 -2.57 24.86
CA TYR A 847 -43.81 -1.33 25.08
C TYR A 847 -43.04 -0.90 23.83
N HIS A 848 -43.31 0.33 23.38
CA HIS A 848 -43.01 0.88 22.05
C HIS A 848 -41.61 1.55 21.91
N ARG A 849 -40.51 0.78 21.75
CA ARG A 849 -39.20 1.31 21.31
C ARG A 849 -38.62 0.48 20.15
N ARG A 850 -37.68 1.04 19.38
CA ARG A 850 -37.31 0.59 18.03
C ARG A 850 -36.01 -0.21 18.02
N GLY A 851 -36.00 -1.34 17.31
CA GLY A 851 -34.78 -2.03 16.91
C GLY A 851 -34.36 -1.63 15.50
N TYR A 852 -33.07 -1.34 15.31
CA TYR A 852 -32.46 -1.06 14.01
C TYR A 852 -31.44 -2.14 13.69
N LEU A 853 -31.61 -2.77 12.52
CA LEU A 853 -30.75 -3.85 12.03
C LEU A 853 -30.28 -3.49 10.63
N ILE A 854 -29.01 -3.08 10.49
CA ILE A 854 -28.50 -2.51 9.22
C ILE A 854 -27.14 -3.14 8.89
N GLY A 855 -26.94 -3.59 7.65
CA GLY A 855 -25.64 -4.03 7.13
C GLY A 855 -25.01 -5.26 7.78
N ASN A 856 -25.75 -6.05 8.56
CA ASN A 856 -25.20 -7.24 9.21
C ASN A 856 -25.09 -8.43 8.26
N LEU A 857 -23.96 -9.12 8.29
CA LEU A 857 -23.71 -10.35 7.55
C LEU A 857 -23.90 -11.55 8.48
N CYS A 858 -24.88 -12.41 8.17
CA CYS A 858 -25.10 -13.66 8.91
C CYS A 858 -25.07 -14.83 7.94
N ASN A 859 -24.12 -15.76 8.12
CA ASN A 859 -23.96 -16.92 7.23
C ASN A 859 -23.59 -18.20 8.00
N GLY A 860 -23.92 -19.38 7.46
CA GLY A 860 -23.57 -20.67 8.07
C GLY A 860 -24.25 -20.96 9.42
N ASN A 861 -25.29 -20.20 9.80
CA ASN A 861 -26.04 -20.39 11.05
C ASN A 861 -27.24 -21.32 10.83
N SER A 862 -27.78 -21.94 11.89
CA SER A 862 -29.04 -22.72 11.75
C SER A 862 -30.25 -21.86 11.40
N GLU A 863 -30.28 -20.62 11.89
CA GLU A 863 -31.14 -19.54 11.41
C GLU A 863 -30.28 -18.27 11.33
N ASN A 864 -30.33 -17.49 10.26
CA ASN A 864 -29.50 -16.28 10.15
C ASN A 864 -30.06 -15.13 10.99
N PHE A 865 -31.38 -14.92 10.94
CA PHE A 865 -32.07 -13.85 11.66
C PHE A 865 -33.35 -14.36 12.33
N VAL A 866 -33.53 -14.04 13.62
CA VAL A 866 -34.72 -14.40 14.41
C VAL A 866 -35.39 -13.13 14.94
N LEU A 867 -36.42 -12.67 14.23
CA LEU A 867 -37.03 -11.36 14.43
C LEU A 867 -38.47 -11.47 14.94
N THR A 868 -38.87 -10.61 15.88
CA THR A 868 -40.27 -10.49 16.35
C THR A 868 -40.87 -9.14 15.96
N ALA A 869 -42.22 -9.03 15.98
CA ALA A 869 -43.06 -8.14 15.17
C ALA A 869 -42.91 -6.59 15.27
N PHE A 870 -41.86 -6.04 15.88
CA PHE A 870 -41.67 -4.59 16.09
C PHE A 870 -40.30 -4.06 15.62
N ILE A 871 -39.93 -4.35 14.37
CA ILE A 871 -38.73 -3.78 13.72
C ILE A 871 -39.18 -2.74 12.69
N LYS A 872 -38.68 -1.50 12.81
CA LYS A 872 -39.19 -0.36 12.02
C LYS A 872 -38.53 -0.24 10.64
N GLU A 873 -37.36 -0.82 10.42
CA GLU A 873 -36.73 -0.87 9.11
C GLU A 873 -35.91 -2.16 8.94
N VAL A 874 -36.35 -3.02 8.02
CA VAL A 874 -35.53 -4.00 7.32
C VAL A 874 -35.39 -3.41 5.91
N ARG A 875 -34.23 -2.85 5.55
CA ARG A 875 -33.95 -2.52 4.15
C ARG A 875 -33.22 -3.70 3.53
N ASP A 876 -33.88 -4.28 2.54
CA ASP A 876 -33.44 -5.43 1.74
C ASP A 876 -32.09 -5.17 1.06
N ASN A 877 -31.14 -6.09 1.23
CA ASN A 877 -30.18 -6.49 0.18
C ASN A 877 -29.43 -7.79 0.57
N ILE A 878 -30.17 -8.85 0.93
CA ILE A 878 -29.62 -10.22 0.89
C ILE A 878 -30.64 -11.12 0.21
N SER A 879 -30.37 -11.47 -1.04
CA SER A 879 -31.10 -12.50 -1.76
C SER A 879 -30.88 -13.86 -1.08
N ARG A 880 -32.00 -14.45 -0.64
CA ARG A 880 -32.26 -15.85 -0.23
C ARG A 880 -31.10 -16.79 0.08
#